data_AF-A0A3A9A639-F1
#
_entry.id   AF-A0A3A9A639-F1
#
_cell.length_a   1.000
_cell.length_b   1.000
_cell.length_c   1.000
_cell.angle_alpha   90.00
_cell.angle_beta   90.00
_cell.angle_gamma   90.00
#
_symmetry.space_group_name_H-M   'P 1'
#
loop_
_entity.id
_entity.type
_entity.pdbx_description
1 polymer ?
#
loop_
_entity_poly.entity_id
_entity_poly.type
_entity_poly.pdbx_seq_one_letter_code
_entity_poly.pdbx_strand_id
1 'polypeptide(L)'
;MKTIDTNTFVNSFKVKPDKSMSFLLGAGASISSNIPSGGQMVWDFKRTLYCTANNIRTSLYGDLSKENVQKEIQSYFDGQGGYPELWSTEEYSFYFEKCYPSRKDREYYIQNKVRDIKPSLGYLCMGEMIINGKVDLVSTTNFDDLVQAGVHSIDSSVSIKTISSAVGNSVGFSLNEGFPNIIKLHGDYLFDKLKNTELELQKLEDEIADIWKTSIKENGLIVIGYAGNDNSVMSVLEELISEADIKKGVYWCKPKGSNLSIRVCKFMETACNVNEQSAVVEIEAFDDLMYSLYLAMNLENSSIDELWKGHDKKQDILYDAIGKYTATVITNALPAMQFPRKCYVFSSSITTWKELRATTNNSCVAILYKGKVWTLGSKSGILEAFADKNISNIEEMDIPIYMMKLEHSDVIGMFYEIIANNLLSMGLSSFGKNKYFDKNSRRLKNGCFVYDAIKIALSFVDSNVVMNLLPTVHVLKNDKSQLERFAYQNIVNSEMSILYNKQMNEKIEIWIQKLSKKGKINFELGNAVLEFNTQRIQFAGTGSINKCYQAKETELAFDYENGSCIAVNQLKGLVNYGPLESYANRSVRLAVLSPRECAADIWRHLNELNKHHATTLKQDKAFLPEYIGFQDVFRCGLNIPNGDDTKRFRGYPLGGALKASTEDFFNGICQYIDVMEREKHEFDVLVIYIPNQLSKMRELKNENVYFDLHDSLIIYCAGKGIVTQIIEEKSVHTNSDMAKIMWGLSTAIYAKAIGKLWKPKLTRYNTAYIGLSYVQSIKNNEKISIGCSQLFDSEGNGMELYLRPLKDPQIIQKNPYMRSGDACRLMNNLKRIYDESVPLHKLNRIVIHKTTHFTKEEMEGITNGLAGVDNIELLQIQEFSAWRTIRFQNDTATPFPVQRGTVIPLDKDTFLIWTHGSVQHDELAGKNLNYYKNGRGIPAPLLVRRFMGKSSAQELVNEILMLTKMNWNSGDGLYKILPVTLDFAKALSRVAKQDLVVYDRQYDFRYFM
;
A
#
# COMPACT_ATOMS: atom_id res chain seq x y z
N MET A 1 30.09 1.88 27.41
CA MET A 1 29.63 3.03 26.58
C MET A 1 28.23 3.46 27.01
N LYS A 2 28.01 4.74 27.29
CA LYS A 2 26.70 5.31 27.68
C LYS A 2 25.90 5.65 26.42
N THR A 3 24.64 5.20 26.35
CA THR A 3 23.72 5.50 25.25
C THR A 3 22.49 6.21 25.79
N ILE A 4 22.06 7.29 25.12
CA ILE A 4 20.87 8.07 25.49
C ILE A 4 19.95 8.23 24.28
N ASP A 5 18.65 8.39 24.55
CA ASP A 5 17.66 8.70 23.51
C ASP A 5 17.71 10.18 23.10
N THR A 6 17.09 10.47 21.94
CA THR A 6 17.06 11.81 21.35
C THR A 6 16.47 12.87 22.29
N ASN A 7 15.39 12.57 23.02
CA ASN A 7 14.72 13.58 23.85
C ASN A 7 15.58 13.96 25.05
N THR A 8 16.24 12.98 25.67
CA THR A 8 17.22 13.21 26.73
C THR A 8 18.35 14.12 26.26
N PHE A 9 18.89 13.87 25.07
CA PHE A 9 19.92 14.72 24.47
C PHE A 9 19.43 16.15 24.17
N VAL A 10 18.26 16.30 23.51
CA VAL A 10 17.67 17.59 23.16
C VAL A 10 17.45 18.47 24.39
N ASN A 11 16.93 17.89 25.48
CA ASN A 11 16.77 18.61 26.76
C ASN A 11 18.11 19.05 27.35
N SER A 12 19.14 18.23 27.23
CA SER A 12 20.50 18.58 27.68
C SER A 12 21.10 19.70 26.82
N PHE A 13 20.97 19.63 25.50
CA PHE A 13 21.49 20.66 24.58
C PHE A 13 20.84 22.03 24.85
N LYS A 14 19.53 22.05 25.09
CA LYS A 14 18.75 23.27 25.37
C LYS A 14 19.35 24.10 26.51
N VAL A 15 19.76 23.46 27.61
CA VAL A 15 20.24 24.14 28.81
C VAL A 15 21.74 24.47 28.78
N LYS A 16 22.49 23.96 27.80
CA LYS A 16 23.92 24.28 27.67
C LYS A 16 24.08 25.74 27.20
N PRO A 17 25.12 26.46 27.69
CA PRO A 17 25.36 27.85 27.28
C PRO A 17 25.48 28.01 25.76
N ASP A 18 25.22 29.20 25.25
CA ASP A 18 25.39 29.46 23.82
C ASP A 18 26.86 29.33 23.42
N LYS A 19 27.11 28.91 22.17
CA LYS A 19 28.44 28.66 21.62
C LYS A 19 29.26 27.60 22.36
N SER A 20 28.64 26.84 23.26
CA SER A 20 29.32 25.83 24.08
C SER A 20 29.45 24.47 23.41
N MET A 21 28.72 24.23 22.32
CA MET A 21 28.68 22.97 21.58
C MET A 21 29.02 23.23 20.11
N SER A 22 29.98 22.47 19.61
CA SER A 22 30.43 22.50 18.21
C SER A 22 29.91 21.29 17.47
N PHE A 23 29.69 21.41 16.16
CA PHE A 23 29.21 20.32 15.32
C PHE A 23 30.33 19.77 14.44
N LEU A 24 30.42 18.45 14.32
CA LEU A 24 31.17 17.77 13.26
C LEU A 24 30.17 17.04 12.35
N LEU A 25 30.05 17.52 11.11
CA LEU A 25 29.17 16.92 10.10
C LEU A 25 29.97 16.02 9.16
N GLY A 26 29.43 14.83 8.93
CA GLY A 26 29.90 13.92 7.88
C GLY A 26 28.87 13.75 6.77
N ALA A 27 29.25 12.95 5.76
CA ALA A 27 28.46 12.81 4.53
C ALA A 27 27.05 12.24 4.77
N GLY A 28 26.83 11.56 5.90
CA GLY A 28 25.52 11.09 6.32
C GLY A 28 24.51 12.19 6.60
N ALA A 29 24.94 13.42 6.94
CA ALA A 29 24.05 14.56 7.13
C ALA A 29 23.48 15.09 5.81
N SER A 30 24.23 14.95 4.71
CA SER A 30 23.85 15.45 3.38
C SER A 30 22.91 14.51 2.60
N ILE A 31 22.60 13.32 3.12
CA ILE A 31 21.75 12.32 2.43
C ILE A 31 20.37 12.88 2.10
N SER A 32 19.73 13.57 3.06
CA SER A 32 18.43 14.21 2.84
C SER A 32 18.45 15.33 1.78
N SER A 33 19.64 15.89 1.51
CA SER A 33 19.86 16.86 0.45
C SER A 33 20.18 16.20 -0.90
N ASN A 34 20.00 14.88 -1.03
CA ASN A 34 20.34 14.06 -2.21
C ASN A 34 21.84 13.92 -2.52
N ILE A 35 22.71 14.13 -1.54
CA ILE A 35 24.15 13.85 -1.68
C ILE A 35 24.45 12.46 -1.09
N PRO A 36 25.04 11.53 -1.86
CA PRO A 36 25.31 10.18 -1.34
C PRO A 36 26.38 10.20 -0.25
N SER A 37 26.29 9.30 0.72
CA SER A 37 27.33 9.12 1.73
C SER A 37 28.61 8.51 1.15
N GLY A 38 29.73 8.64 1.85
CA GLY A 38 30.99 8.01 1.43
C GLY A 38 30.86 6.48 1.24
N GLY A 39 30.12 5.80 2.11
CA GLY A 39 29.83 4.37 1.94
C GLY A 39 28.96 4.06 0.72
N GLN A 40 27.99 4.92 0.39
CA GLN A 40 27.20 4.78 -0.85
C GLN A 40 28.05 5.02 -2.10
N MET A 41 28.98 5.98 -2.03
CA MET A 41 29.95 6.23 -3.11
C MET A 41 30.90 5.04 -3.31
N VAL A 42 31.39 4.39 -2.25
CA VAL A 42 32.20 3.15 -2.36
C VAL A 42 31.46 2.09 -3.18
N TRP A 43 30.19 1.86 -2.89
CA TRP A 43 29.40 0.91 -3.65
C TRP A 43 29.16 1.35 -5.10
N ASP A 44 29.02 2.64 -5.35
CA ASP A 44 28.93 3.21 -6.71
C ASP A 44 30.20 2.96 -7.52
N PHE A 45 31.37 3.16 -6.90
CA PHE A 45 32.69 2.88 -7.49
C PHE A 45 32.87 1.38 -7.75
N LYS A 46 32.59 0.53 -6.75
CA LYS A 46 32.63 -0.92 -6.86
C LYS A 46 31.73 -1.43 -7.98
N ARG A 47 30.50 -0.93 -8.07
CA ARG A 47 29.57 -1.28 -9.16
C ARG A 47 30.14 -0.88 -10.51
N THR A 48 30.66 0.34 -10.62
CA THR A 48 31.19 0.86 -11.88
C THR A 48 32.37 0.02 -12.36
N LEU A 49 33.31 -0.30 -11.46
CA LEU A 49 34.46 -1.17 -11.73
C LEU A 49 34.02 -2.60 -12.10
N TYR A 50 33.13 -3.20 -11.30
CA TYR A 50 32.60 -4.54 -11.54
C TYR A 50 31.86 -4.65 -12.89
N CYS A 51 30.93 -3.73 -13.16
CA CYS A 51 30.15 -3.72 -14.39
C CYS A 51 31.03 -3.49 -15.62
N THR A 52 32.01 -2.58 -15.53
CA THR A 52 32.97 -2.33 -16.61
C THR A 52 33.82 -3.56 -16.89
N ALA A 53 34.36 -4.20 -15.85
CA ALA A 53 35.20 -5.39 -16.01
C ALA A 53 34.45 -6.60 -16.58
N ASN A 54 33.13 -6.70 -16.35
CA ASN A 54 32.30 -7.81 -16.82
C ASN A 54 31.46 -7.47 -18.08
N ASN A 55 31.62 -6.28 -18.68
CA ASN A 55 30.81 -5.78 -19.79
C ASN A 55 29.29 -5.79 -19.52
N ILE A 56 28.89 -5.48 -18.29
CA ILE A 56 27.49 -5.47 -17.85
C ILE A 56 27.00 -4.02 -17.70
N ARG A 57 25.74 -3.75 -18.02
CA ARG A 57 25.14 -2.43 -17.77
C ARG A 57 24.90 -2.20 -16.27
N THR A 58 25.28 -1.03 -15.77
CA THR A 58 25.05 -0.63 -14.37
C THR A 58 23.57 -0.65 -13.96
N SER A 59 22.64 -0.50 -14.91
CA SER A 59 21.19 -0.60 -14.70
C SER A 59 20.72 -1.95 -14.14
N LEU A 60 21.48 -3.04 -14.38
CA LEU A 60 21.18 -4.37 -13.83
C LEU A 60 21.50 -4.45 -12.32
N TYR A 61 22.38 -3.56 -11.84
CA TYR A 61 22.77 -3.37 -10.45
C TYR A 61 22.33 -1.98 -9.94
N GLY A 62 21.10 -1.58 -10.29
CA GLY A 62 20.59 -0.23 -10.01
C GLY A 62 20.36 0.10 -8.53
N ASP A 63 20.31 -0.91 -7.66
CA ASP A 63 20.07 -0.72 -6.23
C ASP A 63 21.14 -1.44 -5.41
N LEU A 64 22.07 -0.62 -4.92
CA LEU A 64 23.26 -1.02 -4.19
C LEU A 64 23.01 -1.20 -2.69
N SER A 65 21.77 -0.99 -2.21
CA SER A 65 21.41 -1.22 -0.80
C SER A 65 21.19 -2.71 -0.47
N LYS A 66 21.13 -3.58 -1.47
CA LYS A 66 20.81 -4.99 -1.29
C LYS A 66 22.03 -5.82 -0.93
N GLU A 67 21.88 -6.59 0.13
CA GLU A 67 22.92 -7.50 0.63
C GLU A 67 23.36 -8.52 -0.42
N ASN A 68 22.45 -9.05 -1.25
CA ASN A 68 22.81 -10.03 -2.28
C ASN A 68 23.65 -9.42 -3.42
N VAL A 69 23.36 -8.17 -3.80
CA VAL A 69 24.12 -7.41 -4.81
C VAL A 69 25.48 -7.02 -4.24
N GLN A 70 25.49 -6.53 -3.00
CA GLN A 70 26.72 -6.21 -2.29
C GLN A 70 27.62 -7.43 -2.14
N LYS A 71 27.07 -8.60 -1.77
CA LYS A 71 27.80 -9.87 -1.69
C LYS A 71 28.39 -10.27 -3.03
N GLU A 72 27.60 -10.22 -4.10
CA GLU A 72 28.07 -10.58 -5.45
C GLU A 72 29.23 -9.70 -5.91
N ILE A 73 29.07 -8.37 -5.80
CA ILE A 73 30.10 -7.41 -6.15
C ILE A 73 31.32 -7.57 -5.24
N GLN A 74 31.12 -7.78 -3.94
CA GLN A 74 32.21 -7.96 -2.98
C GLN A 74 32.98 -9.25 -3.23
N SER A 75 32.30 -10.38 -3.47
CA SER A 75 32.94 -11.66 -3.78
C SER A 75 33.80 -11.60 -5.04
N TYR A 76 33.44 -10.75 -6.01
CA TYR A 76 34.28 -10.50 -7.18
C TYR A 76 35.61 -9.82 -6.82
N PHE A 77 35.59 -8.85 -5.91
CA PHE A 77 36.81 -8.17 -5.44
C PHE A 77 37.61 -9.03 -4.44
N ASP A 78 36.94 -9.74 -3.54
CA ASP A 78 37.58 -10.67 -2.60
C ASP A 78 38.30 -11.82 -3.33
N GLY A 79 37.79 -12.22 -4.50
CA GLY A 79 38.42 -13.21 -5.37
C GLY A 79 39.66 -12.69 -6.12
N GLN A 80 39.97 -11.39 -6.01
CA GLN A 80 41.12 -10.76 -6.65
C GLN A 80 42.13 -10.28 -5.60
N GLY A 81 43.41 -10.59 -5.78
CA GLY A 81 44.46 -10.07 -4.90
C GLY A 81 44.64 -8.55 -5.02
N GLY A 82 44.87 -7.88 -3.90
CA GLY A 82 45.21 -6.45 -3.85
C GLY A 82 44.03 -5.48 -3.75
N TYR A 83 42.81 -5.97 -3.44
CA TYR A 83 41.65 -5.14 -3.10
C TYR A 83 41.42 -5.11 -1.58
N PRO A 84 40.98 -3.98 -0.99
CA PRO A 84 40.67 -3.91 0.42
C PRO A 84 39.52 -4.82 0.83
N GLU A 85 39.62 -5.40 2.04
CA GLU A 85 38.53 -6.15 2.66
C GLU A 85 37.29 -5.27 2.88
N LEU A 86 36.11 -5.90 2.86
CA LEU A 86 34.84 -5.23 3.12
C LEU A 86 34.86 -4.51 4.49
N TRP A 87 34.50 -3.23 4.50
CA TRP A 87 34.54 -2.33 5.64
C TRP A 87 35.93 -1.89 6.09
N SER A 88 36.96 -2.12 5.28
CA SER A 88 38.29 -1.53 5.51
C SER A 88 38.23 0.00 5.49
N THR A 89 39.06 0.64 6.31
CA THR A 89 39.22 2.10 6.33
C THR A 89 39.79 2.65 5.02
N GLU A 90 40.40 1.79 4.19
CA GLU A 90 41.03 2.15 2.92
C GLU A 90 40.05 2.10 1.73
N GLU A 91 38.84 1.53 1.90
CA GLU A 91 37.92 1.28 0.79
C GLU A 91 37.58 2.54 -0.01
N TYR A 92 37.27 3.65 0.67
CA TYR A 92 36.88 4.89 0.00
C TYR A 92 37.97 5.39 -0.93
N SER A 93 39.16 5.65 -0.40
CA SER A 93 40.29 6.19 -1.16
C SER A 93 40.73 5.23 -2.27
N PHE A 94 40.82 3.93 -1.95
CA PHE A 94 41.23 2.90 -2.90
C PHE A 94 40.26 2.80 -4.08
N TYR A 95 38.96 2.60 -3.83
CA TYR A 95 38.00 2.41 -4.91
C TYR A 95 37.75 3.70 -5.70
N PHE A 96 37.85 4.86 -5.05
CA PHE A 96 37.71 6.14 -5.74
C PHE A 96 38.87 6.39 -6.71
N GLU A 97 40.12 6.17 -6.29
CA GLU A 97 41.31 6.28 -7.14
C GLU A 97 41.34 5.21 -8.23
N LYS A 98 40.92 3.98 -7.92
CA LYS A 98 40.83 2.89 -8.90
C LYS A 98 39.80 3.18 -9.99
N CYS A 99 38.65 3.74 -9.60
CA CYS A 99 37.57 4.10 -10.53
C CYS A 99 37.94 5.32 -11.38
N TYR A 100 38.64 6.29 -10.80
CA TYR A 100 39.04 7.53 -11.45
C TYR A 100 40.51 7.87 -11.14
N PRO A 101 41.47 7.34 -11.92
CA PRO A 101 42.90 7.55 -11.67
C PRO A 101 43.32 9.02 -11.79
N SER A 102 42.72 9.73 -12.75
CA SER A 102 42.94 11.17 -12.93
C SER A 102 42.29 11.95 -11.79
N ARG A 103 43.07 12.88 -11.23
CA ARG A 103 42.56 13.82 -10.23
C ARG A 103 41.39 14.65 -10.75
N LYS A 104 41.45 15.14 -12.00
CA LYS A 104 40.38 15.96 -12.59
C LYS A 104 39.05 15.21 -12.67
N ASP A 105 39.08 13.90 -12.93
CA ASP A 105 37.86 13.09 -13.05
C ASP A 105 37.18 12.91 -11.67
N ARG A 106 37.99 12.80 -10.61
CA ARG A 106 37.50 12.79 -9.23
C ARG A 106 36.86 14.13 -8.85
N GLU A 107 37.48 15.25 -9.24
CA GLU A 107 36.92 16.59 -9.06
C GLU A 107 35.58 16.72 -9.80
N TYR A 108 35.48 16.29 -11.06
CA TYR A 108 34.22 16.28 -11.81
C TYR A 108 33.14 15.39 -11.18
N TYR A 109 33.52 14.21 -10.68
CA TYR A 109 32.58 13.31 -10.00
C TYR A 109 31.95 14.00 -8.79
N ILE A 110 32.75 14.58 -7.89
CA ILE A 110 32.26 15.27 -6.70
C ILE A 110 31.44 16.50 -7.07
N GLN A 111 31.93 17.33 -8.00
CA GLN A 111 31.20 18.51 -8.50
C GLN A 111 29.80 18.16 -8.98
N ASN A 112 29.66 17.09 -9.78
CA ASN A 112 28.35 16.65 -10.27
C ASN A 112 27.40 16.16 -9.17
N LYS A 113 27.91 15.78 -8.00
CA LYS A 113 27.09 15.33 -6.85
C LYS A 113 26.67 16.48 -5.93
N VAL A 114 27.45 17.56 -5.87
CA VAL A 114 27.22 18.67 -4.92
C VAL A 114 26.66 19.94 -5.59
N ARG A 115 26.75 20.05 -6.91
CA ARG A 115 26.29 21.20 -7.69
C ARG A 115 24.77 21.40 -7.61
N ASP A 116 24.35 22.64 -7.41
CA ASP A 116 22.95 23.10 -7.43
C ASP A 116 22.03 22.37 -6.42
N ILE A 117 22.62 21.78 -5.38
CA ILE A 117 21.90 21.09 -4.31
C ILE A 117 21.32 22.10 -3.31
N LYS A 118 20.04 21.92 -2.96
CA LYS A 118 19.37 22.73 -1.94
C LYS A 118 19.59 22.14 -0.54
N PRO A 119 19.77 22.97 0.51
CA PRO A 119 19.84 22.49 1.89
C PRO A 119 18.55 21.78 2.30
N SER A 120 18.69 20.61 2.95
CA SER A 120 17.56 19.93 3.62
C SER A 120 17.12 20.69 4.86
N LEU A 121 15.98 20.28 5.43
CA LEU A 121 15.40 20.92 6.63
C LEU A 121 16.41 21.03 7.78
N GLY A 122 17.22 20.00 8.01
CA GLY A 122 18.20 20.01 9.09
C GLY A 122 19.27 21.10 8.93
N TYR A 123 19.69 21.42 7.70
CA TYR A 123 20.61 22.52 7.43
C TYR A 123 19.94 23.89 7.61
N LEU A 124 18.64 24.02 7.32
CA LEU A 124 17.89 25.24 7.63
C LEU A 124 17.76 25.44 9.14
N CYS A 125 17.38 24.40 9.89
CA CYS A 125 17.36 24.44 11.35
C CYS A 125 18.74 24.78 11.94
N MET A 126 19.82 24.24 11.36
CA MET A 126 21.19 24.62 11.73
C MET A 126 21.45 26.09 11.46
N GLY A 127 21.05 26.58 10.28
CA GLY A 127 21.21 27.97 9.91
C GLY A 127 20.53 28.92 10.89
N GLU A 128 19.30 28.62 11.28
CA GLU A 128 18.57 29.39 12.29
C GLU A 128 19.31 29.40 13.65
N MET A 129 19.87 28.27 14.08
CA MET A 129 20.65 28.20 15.32
C MET A 129 21.98 28.99 15.24
N ILE A 130 22.58 29.09 14.06
CA ILE A 130 23.78 29.91 13.84
C ILE A 130 23.41 31.40 13.89
N ILE A 131 22.34 31.80 13.21
CA ILE A 131 21.83 33.18 13.17
C ILE A 131 21.51 33.68 14.58
N ASN A 132 20.88 32.81 15.40
CA ASN A 132 20.53 33.13 16.79
C ASN A 132 21.71 32.95 17.78
N GLY A 133 22.93 32.71 17.29
CA GLY A 133 24.15 32.66 18.10
C GLY A 133 24.30 31.44 19.01
N LYS A 134 23.44 30.42 18.85
CA LYS A 134 23.53 29.18 19.63
C LYS A 134 24.73 28.33 19.20
N VAL A 135 24.94 28.26 17.89
CA VAL A 135 26.02 27.50 17.26
C VAL A 135 26.96 28.47 16.58
N ASP A 136 28.24 28.43 16.96
CA ASP A 136 29.26 29.35 16.44
C ASP A 136 30.33 28.61 15.62
N LEU A 137 30.34 27.28 15.69
CA LEU A 137 31.36 26.45 15.07
C LEU A 137 30.76 25.17 14.48
N VAL A 138 30.94 25.01 13.17
CA VAL A 138 30.60 23.79 12.44
C VAL A 138 31.82 23.32 11.67
N SER A 139 32.31 22.13 11.98
CA SER A 139 33.35 21.45 11.21
C SER A 139 32.70 20.41 10.30
N THR A 140 33.20 20.23 9.09
CA THR A 140 32.65 19.24 8.16
C THR A 140 33.74 18.55 7.35
N THR A 141 33.52 17.26 7.11
CA THR A 141 34.31 16.45 6.18
C THR A 141 33.72 16.47 4.77
N ASN A 142 32.57 17.13 4.59
CA ASN A 142 31.87 17.17 3.31
C ASN A 142 32.45 18.25 2.39
N PHE A 143 32.40 17.98 1.10
CA PHE A 143 32.78 18.93 0.06
C PHE A 143 31.65 19.90 -0.30
N ASP A 144 30.43 19.71 0.20
CA ASP A 144 29.28 20.57 -0.10
C ASP A 144 29.23 21.85 0.75
N ASP A 145 28.49 22.86 0.29
CA ASP A 145 28.30 24.15 0.98
C ASP A 145 26.98 24.25 1.74
N LEU A 146 26.36 23.11 2.11
CA LEU A 146 24.98 23.09 2.61
C LEU A 146 24.80 23.82 3.94
N VAL A 147 25.84 23.91 4.79
CA VAL A 147 25.80 24.67 6.04
C VAL A 147 25.67 26.17 5.74
N GLN A 148 26.52 26.69 4.86
CA GLN A 148 26.48 28.09 4.44
C GLN A 148 25.21 28.41 3.65
N ALA A 149 24.84 27.55 2.71
CA ALA A 149 23.60 27.66 1.95
C ALA A 149 22.37 27.63 2.86
N GLY A 150 22.38 26.83 3.92
CA GLY A 150 21.32 26.78 4.93
C GLY A 150 21.12 28.10 5.65
N VAL A 151 22.20 28.76 6.07
CA VAL A 151 22.15 30.08 6.69
C VAL A 151 21.69 31.15 5.70
N HIS A 152 22.29 31.19 4.51
CA HIS A 152 21.96 32.20 3.48
C HIS A 152 20.57 32.01 2.85
N SER A 153 19.98 30.82 2.97
CA SER A 153 18.58 30.58 2.61
C SER A 153 17.60 31.26 3.57
N ILE A 154 18.03 31.53 4.81
CA ILE A 154 17.22 32.19 5.84
C ILE A 154 17.55 33.68 5.87
N ASP A 155 18.84 34.01 6.01
CA ASP A 155 19.33 35.38 6.03
C ASP A 155 20.66 35.49 5.27
N SER A 156 20.57 36.04 4.05
CA SER A 156 21.73 36.27 3.19
C SER A 156 22.69 37.37 3.69
N SER A 157 22.29 38.18 4.68
CA SER A 157 23.13 39.26 5.22
C SER A 157 24.13 38.78 6.27
N VAL A 158 23.96 37.56 6.78
CA VAL A 158 24.80 37.00 7.84
C VAL A 158 26.17 36.62 7.28
N SER A 159 27.20 37.21 7.88
CA SER A 159 28.59 36.95 7.53
C SER A 159 29.08 35.69 8.24
N ILE A 160 29.50 34.70 7.45
CA ILE A 160 30.06 33.44 7.94
C ILE A 160 31.47 33.31 7.40
N LYS A 161 32.36 32.80 8.25
CA LYS A 161 33.75 32.58 7.93
C LYS A 161 33.99 31.11 7.60
N THR A 162 34.38 30.83 6.35
CA THR A 162 34.78 29.48 5.93
C THR A 162 36.30 29.35 5.99
N ILE A 163 36.80 28.41 6.78
CA ILE A 163 38.22 28.11 6.97
C ILE A 163 38.53 26.81 6.24
N SER A 164 39.46 26.87 5.30
CA SER A 164 39.95 25.73 4.52
C SER A 164 41.42 25.95 4.13
N SER A 165 42.07 24.91 3.60
CA SER A 165 43.49 24.95 3.20
C SER A 165 43.81 26.02 2.13
N ALA A 166 42.81 26.50 1.38
CA ALA A 166 42.99 27.48 0.30
C ALA A 166 43.25 28.90 0.81
N VAL A 167 42.88 29.14 2.06
CA VAL A 167 42.81 30.48 2.69
C VAL A 167 44.03 30.73 3.59
N GLY A 168 44.94 29.75 3.74
CA GLY A 168 46.07 29.74 4.70
C GLY A 168 47.01 30.94 4.66
N ASN A 169 47.17 31.59 3.51
CA ASN A 169 48.04 32.77 3.35
C ASN A 169 47.31 34.13 3.41
N SER A 170 46.04 34.17 3.84
CA SER A 170 45.24 35.40 3.83
C SER A 170 44.81 35.84 5.24
N VAL A 171 44.42 37.11 5.37
CA VAL A 171 44.11 37.83 6.64
C VAL A 171 42.92 37.21 7.42
N GLY A 172 42.34 36.11 6.95
CA GLY A 172 41.15 35.45 7.50
C GLY A 172 41.39 34.11 8.21
N PHE A 173 42.59 33.79 8.71
CA PHE A 173 42.87 32.46 9.27
C PHE A 173 42.66 32.34 10.81
N SER A 174 42.30 33.44 11.49
CA SER A 174 42.08 33.45 12.95
C SER A 174 40.61 33.23 13.36
N LEU A 175 40.36 32.46 14.42
CA LEU A 175 39.01 32.17 14.94
C LEU A 175 38.34 33.34 15.70
N ASN A 176 39.11 34.31 16.18
CA ASN A 176 38.68 35.28 17.22
C ASN A 176 38.14 36.62 16.68
N GLU A 177 37.31 36.60 15.64
CA GLU A 177 36.76 37.83 15.02
C GLU A 177 35.25 38.04 15.23
N GLY A 178 34.59 37.18 16.01
CA GLY A 178 33.17 37.34 16.37
C GLY A 178 32.17 36.84 15.33
N PHE A 179 32.62 36.16 14.27
CA PHE A 179 31.77 35.53 13.25
C PHE A 179 31.62 34.03 13.50
N PRO A 180 30.48 33.41 13.13
CA PRO A 180 30.35 31.96 13.07
C PRO A 180 31.36 31.36 12.06
N ASN A 181 31.95 30.22 12.42
CA ASN A 181 33.02 29.59 11.66
C ASN A 181 32.57 28.23 11.10
N ILE A 182 32.86 28.01 9.81
CA ILE A 182 32.74 26.71 9.14
C ILE A 182 34.16 26.22 8.82
N ILE A 183 34.59 25.11 9.43
CA ILE A 183 35.89 24.50 9.15
C ILE A 183 35.72 23.33 8.19
N LYS A 184 36.30 23.43 6.99
CA LYS A 184 36.30 22.38 5.96
C LYS A 184 37.57 21.52 6.10
N LEU A 185 37.44 20.37 6.77
CA LEU A 185 38.60 19.58 7.20
C LEU A 185 39.43 19.00 6.03
N HIS A 186 38.79 18.70 4.89
CA HIS A 186 39.46 18.16 3.68
C HIS A 186 39.57 19.16 2.53
N GLY A 187 39.32 20.44 2.80
CA GLY A 187 39.31 21.51 1.80
C GLY A 187 37.94 21.75 1.15
N ASP A 188 37.85 22.85 0.40
CA ASP A 188 36.69 23.31 -0.34
C ASP A 188 36.82 23.03 -1.86
N TYR A 189 35.90 22.27 -2.46
CA TYR A 189 36.01 21.92 -3.88
C TYR A 189 36.03 23.13 -4.84
N LEU A 190 35.56 24.31 -4.40
CA LEU A 190 35.54 25.54 -5.21
C LEU A 190 36.91 26.24 -5.23
N PHE A 191 37.72 26.09 -4.18
CA PHE A 191 38.92 26.92 -3.95
C PHE A 191 40.18 26.10 -3.60
N ASP A 192 40.04 24.85 -3.18
CA ASP A 192 41.12 23.99 -2.69
C ASP A 192 41.61 22.94 -3.67
N LYS A 193 42.80 22.43 -3.35
CA LYS A 193 43.25 21.13 -3.86
C LYS A 193 42.47 20.01 -3.14
N LEU A 194 41.46 19.45 -3.79
CA LEU A 194 40.69 18.31 -3.24
C LEU A 194 41.59 17.13 -2.85
N LYS A 195 41.53 16.70 -1.58
CA LYS A 195 42.27 15.56 -1.01
C LYS A 195 41.40 14.30 -1.08
N ASN A 196 41.74 13.36 -1.95
CA ASN A 196 40.89 12.19 -2.25
C ASN A 196 41.66 10.86 -2.34
N THR A 197 42.99 10.88 -2.26
CA THR A 197 43.85 9.67 -2.20
C THR A 197 44.27 9.34 -0.77
N GLU A 198 44.75 8.12 -0.54
CA GLU A 198 45.32 7.70 0.73
C GLU A 198 46.53 8.55 1.15
N LEU A 199 47.42 8.88 0.20
CA LEU A 199 48.58 9.76 0.44
C LEU A 199 48.16 11.20 0.80
N GLU A 200 47.03 11.69 0.28
CA GLU A 200 46.50 13.04 0.57
C GLU A 200 45.72 13.12 1.89
N LEU A 201 45.16 12.00 2.38
CA LEU A 201 44.33 11.90 3.60
C LEU A 201 45.10 11.33 4.81
N GLN A 202 46.41 11.13 4.72
CA GLN A 202 47.20 10.53 5.80
C GLN A 202 47.28 11.41 7.05
N LYS A 203 47.31 12.73 6.89
CA LYS A 203 47.26 13.70 8.00
C LYS A 203 46.47 14.94 7.58
N LEU A 204 45.71 15.50 8.52
CA LEU A 204 45.17 16.84 8.37
C LEU A 204 46.38 17.78 8.23
N GLU A 205 46.20 18.85 7.48
CA GLU A 205 47.22 19.89 7.42
C GLU A 205 47.39 20.46 8.83
N ASP A 206 48.64 20.53 9.30
CA ASP A 206 48.96 20.82 10.71
C ASP A 206 48.25 22.10 11.19
N GLU A 207 48.19 23.12 10.32
CA GLU A 207 47.50 24.39 10.60
C GLU A 207 45.98 24.25 10.79
N ILE A 208 45.29 23.44 9.97
CA ILE A 208 43.85 23.18 10.10
C ILE A 208 43.57 22.30 11.32
N ALA A 209 44.43 21.32 11.58
CA ALA A 209 44.33 20.45 12.75
C ALA A 209 44.48 21.26 14.04
N ASP A 210 45.45 22.18 14.11
CA ASP A 210 45.72 23.01 15.28
C ASP A 210 44.58 24.01 15.55
N ILE A 211 44.04 24.64 14.50
CA ILE A 211 42.84 25.49 14.60
C ILE A 211 41.66 24.68 15.12
N TRP A 212 41.41 23.53 14.52
CA TRP A 212 40.29 22.69 14.90
C TRP A 212 40.42 22.21 16.35
N LYS A 213 41.58 21.69 16.74
CA LYS A 213 41.89 21.31 18.13
C LYS A 213 41.59 22.46 19.09
N THR A 214 42.18 23.63 18.84
CA THR A 214 42.01 24.82 19.70
C THR A 214 40.54 25.23 19.83
N SER A 215 39.77 25.09 18.74
CA SER A 215 38.35 25.48 18.68
C SER A 215 37.40 24.57 19.47
N ILE A 216 37.77 23.31 19.68
CA ILE A 216 36.91 22.32 20.35
C ILE A 216 37.35 21.96 21.78
N LYS A 217 38.57 22.30 22.22
CA LYS A 217 39.07 21.98 23.58
C LYS A 217 38.16 22.50 24.70
N GLU A 218 37.71 23.74 24.62
CA GLU A 218 36.88 24.37 25.66
C GLU A 218 35.37 24.12 25.50
N ASN A 219 34.98 23.40 24.44
CA ASN A 219 33.59 23.16 24.04
C ASN A 219 33.23 21.67 24.08
N GLY A 220 31.97 21.35 23.82
CA GLY A 220 31.53 19.98 23.57
C GLY A 220 31.43 19.74 22.07
N LEU A 221 31.45 18.48 21.67
CA LEU A 221 31.40 18.09 20.26
C LEU A 221 30.18 17.21 19.98
N ILE A 222 29.39 17.58 18.96
CA ILE A 222 28.26 16.80 18.46
C ILE A 222 28.63 16.27 17.08
N VAL A 223 28.76 14.95 16.96
CA VAL A 223 29.16 14.27 15.72
C VAL A 223 27.93 13.67 15.06
N ILE A 224 27.61 14.11 13.83
CA ILE A 224 26.43 13.64 13.09
C ILE A 224 26.81 13.25 11.67
N GLY A 225 26.38 12.08 11.22
CA GLY A 225 26.58 11.63 9.84
C GLY A 225 28.02 11.26 9.48
N TYR A 226 28.93 11.21 10.45
CA TYR A 226 30.32 10.83 10.28
C TYR A 226 30.57 9.39 10.71
N ALA A 227 31.20 8.59 9.84
CA ALA A 227 31.39 7.15 10.05
C ALA A 227 32.61 6.81 10.93
N GLY A 228 33.54 7.75 11.13
CA GLY A 228 34.75 7.53 11.92
C GLY A 228 35.81 6.66 11.25
N ASN A 229 35.81 6.60 9.91
CA ASN A 229 36.80 5.81 9.15
C ASN A 229 38.00 6.65 8.68
N ASP A 230 37.91 7.98 8.72
CA ASP A 230 38.98 8.86 8.26
C ASP A 230 40.08 8.96 9.33
N ASN A 231 41.30 8.54 8.98
CA ASN A 231 42.46 8.57 9.86
C ASN A 231 42.85 10.00 10.27
N SER A 232 42.86 10.94 9.34
CA SER A 232 43.30 12.32 9.58
C SER A 232 42.43 13.03 10.62
N VAL A 233 41.11 12.78 10.60
CA VAL A 233 40.16 13.35 11.56
C VAL A 233 40.13 12.56 12.87
N MET A 234 40.09 11.23 12.80
CA MET A 234 39.99 10.39 13.99
C MET A 234 41.24 10.48 14.87
N SER A 235 42.45 10.59 14.30
CA SER A 235 43.67 10.73 15.09
C SER A 235 43.66 12.00 15.94
N VAL A 236 43.12 13.12 15.42
CA VAL A 236 42.95 14.36 16.19
C VAL A 236 41.93 14.18 17.32
N LEU A 237 40.80 13.53 17.05
CA LEU A 237 39.79 13.26 18.08
C LEU A 237 40.33 12.33 19.18
N GLU A 238 41.04 11.27 18.79
CA GLU A 238 41.65 10.30 19.71
C GLU A 238 42.69 10.97 20.61
N GLU A 239 43.52 11.86 20.05
CA GLU A 239 44.47 12.69 20.80
C GLU A 239 43.75 13.57 21.84
N LEU A 240 42.74 14.34 21.42
CA LEU A 240 41.97 15.22 22.30
C LEU A 240 41.25 14.48 23.43
N ILE A 241 40.74 13.28 23.17
CA ILE A 241 40.13 12.46 24.22
C ILE A 241 41.18 11.90 25.18
N SER A 242 42.35 11.50 24.68
CA SER A 242 43.45 11.00 25.52
C SER A 242 44.00 12.09 26.45
N GLU A 243 43.99 13.34 26.01
CA GLU A 243 44.39 14.52 26.81
C GLU A 243 43.27 15.02 27.74
N ALA A 244 42.09 14.39 27.74
CA ALA A 244 40.88 14.83 28.46
C ALA A 244 40.43 16.25 28.09
N ASP A 245 40.73 16.65 26.86
CA ASP A 245 40.72 18.03 26.43
C ASP A 245 39.37 18.49 25.87
N ILE A 246 38.33 17.65 25.80
CA ILE A 246 36.96 18.03 25.40
C ILE A 246 36.07 18.16 26.65
N LYS A 247 35.99 19.37 27.21
CA LYS A 247 35.43 19.60 28.57
C LYS A 247 33.93 19.33 28.70
N LYS A 248 33.12 19.57 27.65
CA LYS A 248 31.64 19.43 27.71
C LYS A 248 31.12 18.13 27.07
N GLY A 249 32.01 17.16 26.87
CA GLY A 249 31.72 15.82 26.39
C GLY A 249 31.53 15.71 24.88
N VAL A 250 31.53 14.47 24.41
CA VAL A 250 31.28 14.11 23.00
C VAL A 250 29.94 13.39 22.87
N TYR A 251 29.09 13.89 21.98
CA TYR A 251 27.82 13.27 21.61
C TYR A 251 27.94 12.69 20.21
N TRP A 252 27.98 11.36 20.10
CA TRP A 252 28.05 10.70 18.80
C TRP A 252 26.66 10.23 18.37
N CYS A 253 26.10 10.86 17.35
CA CYS A 253 24.75 10.55 16.88
C CYS A 253 24.78 9.38 15.89
N LYS A 254 23.91 8.39 16.11
CA LYS A 254 23.72 7.24 15.20
C LYS A 254 22.23 6.99 14.90
N PRO A 255 21.87 6.57 13.67
CA PRO A 255 20.52 6.11 13.38
C PRO A 255 20.09 4.95 14.29
N LYS A 256 18.81 4.91 14.68
CA LYS A 256 18.25 3.78 15.44
C LYS A 256 18.43 2.46 14.69
N GLY A 257 18.85 1.42 15.41
CA GLY A 257 19.10 0.10 14.82
C GLY A 257 20.40 -0.03 14.01
N SER A 258 21.19 1.04 13.87
CA SER A 258 22.53 0.98 13.28
C SER A 258 23.62 0.71 14.34
N ASN A 259 24.71 0.08 13.89
CA ASN A 259 25.90 -0.18 14.68
C ASN A 259 27.00 0.84 14.35
N LEU A 260 27.76 1.25 15.37
CA LEU A 260 28.97 2.05 15.21
C LEU A 260 30.13 1.16 14.72
N SER A 261 31.12 1.76 14.05
CA SER A 261 32.35 1.04 13.69
C SER A 261 33.14 0.65 14.94
N ILE A 262 33.97 -0.38 14.84
CA ILE A 262 34.79 -0.86 15.96
C ILE A 262 35.67 0.27 16.52
N ARG A 263 36.23 1.12 15.64
CA ARG A 263 37.03 2.28 16.03
C ARG A 263 36.22 3.30 16.82
N VAL A 264 35.03 3.65 16.34
CA VAL A 264 34.15 4.60 17.03
C VAL A 264 33.64 4.04 18.35
N CYS A 265 33.36 2.74 18.45
CA CYS A 265 33.03 2.10 19.72
C CYS A 265 34.15 2.28 20.76
N LYS A 266 35.40 1.97 20.40
CA LYS A 266 36.57 2.15 21.29
C LYS A 266 36.78 3.62 21.68
N PHE A 267 36.64 4.52 20.70
CA PHE A 267 36.71 5.96 20.93
C PHE A 267 35.65 6.42 21.94
N MET A 268 34.38 6.04 21.73
CA MET A 268 33.28 6.46 22.60
C MET A 268 33.31 5.79 23.97
N GLU A 269 33.84 4.56 24.08
CA GLU A 269 34.13 3.95 25.38
C GLU A 269 35.13 4.79 26.18
N THR A 270 36.23 5.20 25.54
CA THR A 270 37.23 6.06 26.15
C THR A 270 36.64 7.42 26.52
N ALA A 271 35.91 8.06 25.60
CA ALA A 271 35.29 9.37 25.82
C ALA A 271 34.24 9.36 26.96
N CYS A 272 33.47 8.27 27.12
CA CYS A 272 32.53 8.10 28.23
C CYS A 272 33.22 7.84 29.57
N ASN A 273 34.40 7.19 29.55
CA ASN A 273 35.17 6.93 30.76
C ASN A 273 35.88 8.19 31.27
N VAL A 274 36.37 9.03 30.35
CA VAL A 274 37.09 10.27 30.67
C VAL A 274 36.12 11.43 30.97
N ASN A 275 34.94 11.46 30.34
CA ASN A 275 33.95 12.51 30.53
C ASN A 275 32.52 11.95 30.67
N GLU A 276 31.90 12.15 31.83
CA GLU A 276 30.55 11.65 32.18
C GLU A 276 29.41 12.22 31.31
N GLN A 277 29.65 13.35 30.66
CA GLN A 277 28.70 14.00 29.76
C GLN A 277 28.69 13.36 28.37
N SER A 278 29.75 12.63 27.99
CA SER A 278 29.83 11.96 26.69
C SER A 278 28.82 10.82 26.59
N ALA A 279 28.19 10.70 25.42
CA ALA A 279 27.22 9.64 25.16
C ALA A 279 27.05 9.37 23.66
N VAL A 280 26.60 8.17 23.33
CA VAL A 280 26.03 7.87 22.02
C VAL A 280 24.56 8.27 22.03
N VAL A 281 24.13 9.03 21.02
CA VAL A 281 22.74 9.48 20.88
C VAL A 281 22.08 8.72 19.75
N GLU A 282 20.99 8.02 20.05
CA GLU A 282 20.19 7.39 18.99
C GLU A 282 19.22 8.41 18.39
N ILE A 283 19.28 8.59 17.07
CA ILE A 283 18.47 9.53 16.31
C ILE A 283 17.67 8.81 15.22
N GLU A 284 16.55 9.38 14.78
CA GLU A 284 15.80 8.87 13.61
C GLU A 284 16.56 9.22 12.32
N ALA A 285 16.78 10.52 12.07
CA ALA A 285 17.64 11.05 11.02
C ALA A 285 18.21 12.43 11.41
N PHE A 286 19.07 12.99 10.55
CA PHE A 286 19.65 14.32 10.73
C PHE A 286 18.57 15.41 10.82
N ASP A 287 17.66 15.48 9.84
CA ASP A 287 16.61 16.51 9.80
C ASP A 287 15.70 16.45 11.05
N ASP A 288 15.31 15.25 11.51
CA ASP A 288 14.48 15.07 12.71
C ASP A 288 15.17 15.56 14.00
N LEU A 289 16.47 15.25 14.17
CA LEU A 289 17.23 15.74 15.32
C LEU A 289 17.31 17.26 15.28
N MET A 290 17.71 17.82 14.14
CA MET A 290 17.93 19.25 13.99
C MET A 290 16.64 20.05 14.20
N TYR A 291 15.51 19.55 13.69
CA TYR A 291 14.20 20.17 13.94
C TYR A 291 13.80 20.08 15.43
N SER A 292 14.10 18.95 16.09
CA SER A 292 13.85 18.81 17.54
C SER A 292 14.68 19.81 18.37
N LEU A 293 15.94 20.07 17.99
CA LEU A 293 16.79 21.08 18.62
C LEU A 293 16.24 22.49 18.39
N TYR A 294 15.86 22.80 17.14
CA TYR A 294 15.21 24.06 16.76
C TYR A 294 13.95 24.35 17.60
N LEU A 295 13.06 23.36 17.74
CA LEU A 295 11.85 23.48 18.59
C LEU A 295 12.21 23.64 20.07
N ALA A 296 13.18 22.88 20.58
CA ALA A 296 13.54 22.94 21.99
C ALA A 296 14.08 24.32 22.39
N MET A 297 14.68 25.05 21.45
CA MET A 297 15.15 26.42 21.61
C MET A 297 14.07 27.48 21.46
N ASN A 298 12.83 27.10 21.15
CA ASN A 298 11.72 28.01 20.85
C ASN A 298 12.05 29.00 19.71
N LEU A 299 12.77 28.53 18.69
CA LEU A 299 13.00 29.30 17.48
C LEU A 299 11.74 29.22 16.60
N GLU A 300 11.41 30.32 15.92
CA GLU A 300 10.24 30.42 15.04
C GLU A 300 10.65 30.98 13.68
N ASN A 301 10.42 30.20 12.63
CA ASN A 301 10.68 30.55 11.25
C ASN A 301 9.62 29.90 10.37
N SER A 302 8.77 30.71 9.74
CA SER A 302 7.64 30.25 8.96
C SER A 302 8.04 29.28 7.84
N SER A 303 9.19 29.48 7.20
CA SER A 303 9.67 28.60 6.14
C SER A 303 10.09 27.23 6.68
N ILE A 304 10.79 27.20 7.81
CA ILE A 304 11.18 25.94 8.49
C ILE A 304 9.94 25.20 9.00
N ASP A 305 9.02 25.91 9.66
CA ASP A 305 7.81 25.31 10.23
C ASP A 305 6.86 24.78 9.14
N GLU A 306 6.73 25.47 8.00
CA GLU A 306 5.99 24.99 6.83
C GLU A 306 6.68 23.80 6.17
N LEU A 307 8.00 23.83 6.03
CA LEU A 307 8.76 22.69 5.52
C LEU A 307 8.62 21.47 6.42
N TRP A 308 8.56 21.61 7.75
CA TRP A 308 8.29 20.50 8.66
C TRP A 308 6.85 19.99 8.57
N LYS A 309 5.85 20.89 8.46
CA LYS A 309 4.46 20.48 8.17
C LYS A 309 4.36 19.74 6.82
N GLY A 310 5.23 20.07 5.87
CA GLY A 310 5.40 19.37 4.61
C GLY A 310 6.25 18.09 4.70
N HIS A 311 7.12 17.98 5.71
CA HIS A 311 7.95 16.82 6.03
C HIS A 311 7.09 15.67 6.57
N ASP A 312 5.97 15.98 7.22
CA ASP A 312 4.97 14.97 7.51
C ASP A 312 4.41 14.40 6.19
N LYS A 313 4.81 13.17 5.90
CA LYS A 313 4.34 12.43 4.73
C LYS A 313 2.85 12.11 4.84
N LYS A 314 2.18 12.44 5.95
CA LYS A 314 0.77 12.13 6.23
C LYS A 314 0.06 13.29 6.93
N GLN A 315 -0.90 13.94 6.28
CA GLN A 315 -1.73 15.01 6.88
C GLN A 315 -3.16 14.55 7.13
N ASP A 316 -3.86 14.84 8.22
CA ASP A 316 -5.27 14.39 8.48
C ASP A 316 -6.25 14.58 7.29
N ILE A 317 -7.24 13.69 7.14
CA ILE A 317 -8.21 13.77 6.03
C ILE A 317 -9.23 14.87 6.31
N LEU A 318 -9.26 15.91 5.46
CA LEU A 318 -10.22 17.01 5.54
C LEU A 318 -11.49 16.72 4.71
N TYR A 319 -12.67 16.93 5.30
CA TYR A 319 -13.98 16.60 4.69
C TYR A 319 -14.82 17.83 4.31
N ASP A 320 -14.36 19.05 4.57
CA ASP A 320 -15.21 20.23 4.39
C ASP A 320 -15.57 20.51 2.92
N ALA A 321 -14.80 19.96 1.97
CA ALA A 321 -15.03 20.13 0.55
C ALA A 321 -16.00 19.10 -0.07
N ILE A 322 -16.39 18.05 0.66
CA ILE A 322 -17.42 17.10 0.19
C ILE A 322 -18.82 17.58 0.62
N GLY A 323 -19.82 17.38 -0.24
CA GLY A 323 -21.19 17.80 0.03
C GLY A 323 -21.76 17.16 1.29
N LYS A 324 -22.64 17.86 2.00
CA LYS A 324 -23.34 17.31 3.18
C LYS A 324 -24.44 16.34 2.76
N TYR A 325 -24.60 15.25 3.50
CA TYR A 325 -25.69 14.30 3.25
C TYR A 325 -27.02 14.82 3.79
N THR A 326 -28.09 14.70 3.02
CA THR A 326 -29.40 15.29 3.36
C THR A 326 -30.26 14.41 4.26
N ALA A 327 -29.94 13.12 4.37
CA ALA A 327 -30.65 12.17 5.20
C ALA A 327 -29.86 11.80 6.46
N THR A 328 -30.55 11.20 7.43
CA THR A 328 -29.90 10.57 8.59
C THR A 328 -29.58 9.12 8.26
N VAL A 329 -28.42 8.63 8.69
CA VAL A 329 -28.06 7.21 8.60
C VAL A 329 -27.82 6.65 9.99
N ILE A 330 -28.40 5.47 10.23
CA ILE A 330 -28.18 4.72 11.47
C ILE A 330 -27.39 3.48 11.12
N THR A 331 -26.27 3.28 11.80
CA THR A 331 -25.39 2.12 11.56
C THR A 331 -25.93 0.86 12.21
N ASN A 332 -25.25 -0.26 11.99
CA ASN A 332 -25.39 -1.50 12.75
C ASN A 332 -24.43 -1.59 13.95
N ALA A 333 -23.82 -0.47 14.34
CA ALA A 333 -22.69 -0.41 15.24
C ALA A 333 -23.11 0.13 16.62
N LEU A 334 -22.60 -0.50 17.69
CA LEU A 334 -22.83 -0.13 19.08
C LEU A 334 -21.49 0.25 19.72
N PRO A 335 -21.34 1.47 20.26
CA PRO A 335 -20.11 1.88 20.93
C PRO A 335 -20.01 1.21 22.30
N ALA A 336 -18.78 0.82 22.70
CA ALA A 336 -18.52 0.38 24.05
C ALA A 336 -18.66 1.57 25.02
N MET A 337 -19.34 1.33 26.13
CA MET A 337 -19.37 2.20 27.30
C MET A 337 -18.20 1.88 28.23
N GLN A 338 -17.83 0.61 28.32
CA GLN A 338 -16.69 0.11 29.06
C GLN A 338 -16.07 -1.08 28.32
N PHE A 339 -14.75 -1.13 28.31
CA PHE A 339 -14.00 -2.30 27.84
C PHE A 339 -12.67 -2.39 28.61
N PRO A 340 -12.03 -3.56 28.68
CA PRO A 340 -10.77 -3.72 29.41
C PRO A 340 -9.67 -2.83 28.83
N ARG A 341 -9.10 -1.96 29.67
CA ARG A 341 -7.91 -1.15 29.36
C ARG A 341 -6.66 -1.62 30.08
N LYS A 342 -6.82 -2.55 31.03
CA LYS A 342 -5.75 -3.20 31.78
C LYS A 342 -5.89 -4.71 31.66
N CYS A 343 -4.77 -5.40 31.79
CA CYS A 343 -4.69 -6.85 31.81
C CYS A 343 -3.59 -7.31 32.76
N TYR A 344 -3.64 -8.59 33.11
CA TYR A 344 -2.58 -9.23 33.87
C TYR A 344 -1.47 -9.73 32.94
N VAL A 345 -0.21 -9.53 33.31
CA VAL A 345 0.97 -9.90 32.51
C VAL A 345 1.97 -10.64 33.39
N PHE A 346 2.47 -11.77 32.90
CA PHE A 346 3.48 -12.58 33.59
C PHE A 346 4.28 -13.43 32.60
N SER A 347 5.45 -13.90 33.03
CA SER A 347 6.24 -14.90 32.31
C SER A 347 5.77 -16.29 32.72
N SER A 348 5.83 -17.25 31.80
CA SER A 348 5.51 -18.66 32.06
C SER A 348 6.39 -19.57 31.22
N SER A 349 6.32 -20.89 31.45
CA SER A 349 6.97 -21.88 30.59
C SER A 349 6.33 -22.03 29.20
N ILE A 350 5.18 -21.38 28.95
CA ILE A 350 4.43 -21.50 27.70
C ILE A 350 5.07 -20.64 26.60
N THR A 351 5.42 -21.30 25.49
CA THR A 351 6.04 -20.64 24.33
C THR A 351 5.21 -20.71 23.05
N THR A 352 4.15 -21.54 23.04
CA THR A 352 3.33 -21.76 21.83
C THR A 352 1.85 -21.43 22.04
N TRP A 353 1.20 -20.95 20.97
CA TRP A 353 -0.25 -20.72 20.98
C TRP A 353 -1.05 -21.98 21.28
N LYS A 354 -0.62 -23.16 20.80
CA LYS A 354 -1.31 -24.43 21.04
C LYS A 354 -1.34 -24.76 22.53
N GLU A 355 -0.21 -24.62 23.21
CA GLU A 355 -0.11 -24.86 24.65
C GLU A 355 -0.89 -23.81 25.45
N LEU A 356 -0.82 -22.53 25.06
CA LEU A 356 -1.61 -21.48 25.70
C LEU A 356 -3.11 -21.80 25.67
N ARG A 357 -3.63 -22.22 24.50
CA ARG A 357 -5.04 -22.58 24.33
C ARG A 357 -5.46 -23.82 25.12
N ALA A 358 -4.54 -24.76 25.35
CA ALA A 358 -4.80 -25.92 26.20
C ALA A 358 -4.78 -25.57 27.70
N THR A 359 -4.13 -24.47 28.07
CA THR A 359 -3.98 -24.02 29.47
C THR A 359 -5.13 -23.11 29.90
N THR A 360 -5.59 -22.20 29.03
CA THR A 360 -6.72 -21.31 29.31
C THR A 360 -8.03 -22.07 29.55
N ASN A 361 -8.90 -21.55 30.42
CA ASN A 361 -10.17 -22.16 30.81
C ASN A 361 -11.34 -21.17 30.74
N ASN A 362 -12.51 -21.53 31.27
CA ASN A 362 -13.69 -20.65 31.29
C ASN A 362 -13.56 -19.44 32.23
N SER A 363 -12.45 -19.30 32.95
CA SER A 363 -12.19 -18.23 33.93
C SER A 363 -11.17 -17.19 33.43
N CYS A 364 -10.46 -17.45 32.33
CA CYS A 364 -9.50 -16.52 31.74
C CYS A 364 -9.30 -16.71 30.23
N VAL A 365 -9.00 -15.61 29.54
CA VAL A 365 -8.53 -15.59 28.15
C VAL A 365 -7.13 -14.99 28.10
N ALA A 366 -6.33 -15.40 27.12
CA ALA A 366 -4.92 -15.04 27.08
C ALA A 366 -4.35 -14.92 25.66
N ILE A 367 -3.28 -14.14 25.54
CA ILE A 367 -2.44 -14.03 24.33
C ILE A 367 -0.96 -14.12 24.70
N LEU A 368 -0.14 -14.50 23.72
CA LEU A 368 1.32 -14.40 23.83
C LEU A 368 1.80 -13.11 23.16
N TYR A 369 2.55 -12.29 23.88
CA TYR A 369 3.16 -11.09 23.32
C TYR A 369 4.53 -10.81 23.94
N LYS A 370 5.55 -10.67 23.08
CA LYS A 370 6.95 -10.44 23.46
C LYS A 370 7.46 -11.40 24.55
N GLY A 371 7.15 -12.68 24.42
CA GLY A 371 7.59 -13.72 25.36
C GLY A 371 6.87 -13.73 26.72
N LYS A 372 5.84 -12.89 26.91
CA LYS A 372 5.00 -12.88 28.10
C LYS A 372 3.57 -13.32 27.77
N VAL A 373 2.86 -13.83 28.77
CA VAL A 373 1.42 -14.11 28.70
C VAL A 373 0.67 -12.87 29.16
N TRP A 374 -0.28 -12.39 28.34
CA TRP A 374 -1.19 -11.30 28.68
C TRP A 374 -2.59 -11.88 28.83
N THR A 375 -3.24 -11.67 29.97
CA THR A 375 -4.49 -12.33 30.34
C THR A 375 -5.58 -11.38 30.84
N LEU A 376 -6.82 -11.74 30.55
CA LEU A 376 -8.04 -11.12 31.07
C LEU A 376 -8.86 -12.20 31.77
N GLY A 377 -9.39 -11.92 32.96
CA GLY A 377 -10.12 -12.91 33.75
C GLY A 377 -9.97 -12.73 35.24
N SER A 378 -10.51 -13.67 36.03
CA SER A 378 -10.34 -13.62 37.48
C SER A 378 -8.90 -13.97 37.86
N LYS A 379 -8.30 -13.23 38.79
CA LYS A 379 -6.93 -13.51 39.26
C LYS A 379 -6.79 -14.93 39.84
N SER A 380 -7.80 -15.39 40.57
CA SER A 380 -7.86 -16.78 41.07
C SER A 380 -7.93 -17.80 39.94
N GLY A 381 -8.76 -17.56 38.92
CA GLY A 381 -8.89 -18.44 37.77
C GLY A 381 -7.62 -18.50 36.91
N ILE A 382 -6.86 -17.40 36.84
CA ILE A 382 -5.54 -17.37 36.19
C ILE A 382 -4.53 -18.20 36.98
N LEU A 383 -4.47 -18.03 38.30
CA LEU A 383 -3.57 -18.83 39.15
C LEU A 383 -3.85 -20.33 39.06
N GLU A 384 -5.13 -20.71 39.02
CA GLU A 384 -5.55 -22.10 38.84
C GLU A 384 -5.19 -22.63 37.45
N ALA A 385 -5.51 -21.89 36.38
CA ALA A 385 -5.24 -22.31 35.01
C ALA A 385 -3.73 -22.52 34.74
N PHE A 386 -2.87 -21.70 35.37
CA PHE A 386 -1.43 -21.71 35.12
C PHE A 386 -0.61 -22.30 36.29
N ALA A 387 -1.24 -23.04 37.21
CA ALA A 387 -0.57 -23.58 38.40
C ALA A 387 0.69 -24.40 38.07
N ASP A 388 0.62 -25.23 37.02
CA ASP A 388 1.71 -26.12 36.60
C ASP A 388 2.67 -25.49 35.57
N LYS A 389 2.63 -24.16 35.38
CA LYS A 389 3.32 -23.46 34.28
C LYS A 389 4.44 -22.51 34.71
N ASN A 390 4.97 -22.68 35.93
CA ASN A 390 6.09 -21.91 36.49
C ASN A 390 5.97 -20.40 36.22
N ILE A 391 4.87 -19.80 36.67
CA ILE A 391 4.59 -18.39 36.40
C ILE A 391 5.42 -17.46 37.29
N SER A 392 5.82 -16.31 36.74
CA SER A 392 6.34 -15.20 37.54
C SER A 392 5.22 -14.52 38.32
N ASN A 393 5.58 -13.51 39.14
CA ASN A 393 4.59 -12.62 39.72
C ASN A 393 3.70 -12.00 38.63
N ILE A 394 2.40 -11.95 38.91
CA ILE A 394 1.38 -11.37 38.02
C ILE A 394 1.36 -9.85 38.22
N GLU A 395 1.69 -9.12 37.16
CA GLU A 395 1.66 -7.66 37.11
C GLU A 395 0.38 -7.20 36.40
N GLU A 396 -0.22 -6.09 36.84
CA GLU A 396 -1.31 -5.44 36.10
C GLU A 396 -0.74 -4.33 35.23
N MET A 397 -0.98 -4.40 33.91
CA MET A 397 -0.45 -3.46 32.93
C MET A 397 -1.56 -2.86 32.08
N ASP A 398 -1.38 -1.60 31.64
CA ASP A 398 -2.25 -1.00 30.62
C ASP A 398 -2.07 -1.71 29.28
N ILE A 399 -3.17 -1.95 28.59
CA ILE A 399 -3.21 -2.49 27.23
C ILE A 399 -2.87 -1.34 26.28
N PRO A 400 -1.74 -1.38 25.55
CA PRO A 400 -1.37 -0.32 24.64
C PRO A 400 -2.41 -0.14 23.52
N ILE A 401 -2.82 1.10 23.27
CA ILE A 401 -3.83 1.44 22.24
C ILE A 401 -3.45 0.90 20.86
N TYR A 402 -2.16 0.94 20.51
CA TYR A 402 -1.69 0.45 19.22
C TYR A 402 -2.02 -1.04 19.01
N MET A 403 -2.03 -1.86 20.07
CA MET A 403 -2.35 -3.30 19.97
C MET A 403 -3.80 -3.52 19.56
N MET A 404 -4.73 -2.64 19.96
CA MET A 404 -6.14 -2.71 19.55
C MET A 404 -6.38 -2.19 18.13
N LYS A 405 -5.52 -1.29 17.64
CA LYS A 405 -5.58 -0.73 16.27
C LYS A 405 -5.05 -1.65 15.17
N LEU A 406 -4.41 -2.76 15.53
CA LEU A 406 -3.89 -3.74 14.58
C LEU A 406 -5.03 -4.42 13.82
N GLU A 407 -4.87 -4.60 12.50
CA GLU A 407 -5.85 -5.26 11.62
C GLU A 407 -6.25 -6.66 12.12
N HIS A 408 -5.31 -7.34 12.77
CA HIS A 408 -5.52 -8.64 13.41
C HIS A 408 -5.05 -8.62 14.86
N SER A 409 -5.65 -7.72 15.63
CA SER A 409 -5.35 -7.59 17.05
C SER A 409 -5.69 -8.86 17.84
N ASP A 410 -4.68 -9.46 18.47
CA ASP A 410 -4.87 -10.56 19.42
C ASP A 410 -5.67 -10.12 20.65
N VAL A 411 -5.57 -8.85 21.05
CA VAL A 411 -6.38 -8.25 22.13
C VAL A 411 -7.86 -8.27 21.77
N ILE A 412 -8.21 -7.84 20.55
CA ILE A 412 -9.59 -7.96 20.06
C ILE A 412 -10.00 -9.44 19.97
N GLY A 413 -9.06 -10.34 19.68
CA GLY A 413 -9.24 -11.79 19.80
C GLY A 413 -9.73 -12.24 21.19
N MET A 414 -9.11 -11.76 22.27
CA MET A 414 -9.58 -12.02 23.64
C MET A 414 -11.01 -11.52 23.86
N PHE A 415 -11.36 -10.35 23.32
CA PHE A 415 -12.73 -9.83 23.44
C PHE A 415 -13.75 -10.70 22.71
N TYR A 416 -13.40 -11.23 21.53
CA TYR A 416 -14.25 -12.21 20.85
C TYR A 416 -14.48 -13.48 21.67
N GLU A 417 -13.46 -13.97 22.39
CA GLU A 417 -13.58 -15.14 23.26
C GLU A 417 -14.51 -14.89 24.45
N ILE A 418 -14.38 -13.72 25.11
CA ILE A 418 -15.28 -13.30 26.20
C ILE A 418 -16.73 -13.25 25.70
N ILE A 419 -16.97 -12.61 24.54
CA ILE A 419 -18.29 -12.54 23.91
C ILE A 419 -18.81 -13.94 23.59
N ALA A 420 -17.98 -14.81 22.99
CA ALA A 420 -18.38 -16.16 22.63
C ALA A 420 -18.86 -16.96 23.85
N ASN A 421 -18.08 -16.95 24.94
CA ASN A 421 -18.41 -17.67 26.18
C ASN A 421 -19.77 -17.21 26.75
N ASN A 422 -19.98 -15.90 26.79
CA ASN A 422 -21.23 -15.32 27.28
C ASN A 422 -22.43 -15.67 26.36
N LEU A 423 -22.27 -15.60 25.04
CA LEU A 423 -23.36 -15.92 24.10
C LEU A 423 -23.74 -17.41 24.13
N LEU A 424 -22.76 -18.30 24.28
CA LEU A 424 -23.01 -19.72 24.46
C LEU A 424 -23.76 -19.99 25.77
N SER A 425 -23.40 -19.28 26.86
CA SER A 425 -24.12 -19.36 28.14
C SER A 425 -25.57 -18.87 28.05
N MET A 426 -25.88 -17.97 27.10
CA MET A 426 -27.25 -17.52 26.79
C MET A 426 -28.06 -18.53 25.95
N GLY A 427 -27.50 -19.71 25.65
CA GLY A 427 -28.17 -20.77 24.90
C GLY A 427 -28.06 -20.65 23.37
N LEU A 428 -27.27 -19.70 22.86
CA LEU A 428 -26.95 -19.64 21.42
C LEU A 428 -25.96 -20.73 21.04
N SER A 429 -25.92 -21.07 19.76
CA SER A 429 -24.95 -22.02 19.20
C SER A 429 -24.00 -21.31 18.25
N SER A 430 -22.71 -21.66 18.30
CA SER A 430 -21.70 -21.06 17.43
C SER A 430 -21.55 -21.81 16.10
N PHE A 431 -21.16 -21.07 15.06
CA PHE A 431 -20.72 -21.62 13.79
C PHE A 431 -19.54 -20.79 13.27
N GLY A 432 -18.36 -21.40 13.21
CA GLY A 432 -17.12 -20.67 12.92
C GLY A 432 -16.74 -19.71 14.07
N LYS A 433 -15.94 -18.69 13.76
CA LYS A 433 -15.30 -17.84 14.78
C LYS A 433 -16.24 -16.85 15.46
N ASN A 434 -17.21 -16.29 14.73
CA ASN A 434 -17.99 -15.14 15.21
C ASN A 434 -19.44 -15.10 14.72
N LYS A 435 -19.99 -16.23 14.24
CA LYS A 435 -21.41 -16.36 13.92
C LYS A 435 -22.08 -17.21 14.99
N TYR A 436 -23.21 -16.72 15.51
CA TYR A 436 -24.01 -17.38 16.52
C TYR A 436 -25.45 -17.48 16.02
N PHE A 437 -26.14 -18.57 16.30
CA PHE A 437 -27.51 -18.79 15.83
C PHE A 437 -28.41 -19.29 16.95
N ASP A 438 -29.69 -18.94 16.84
CA ASP A 438 -30.72 -19.34 17.78
C ASP A 438 -31.39 -20.64 17.33
N LYS A 439 -31.18 -21.73 18.08
CA LYS A 439 -31.81 -23.03 17.80
C LYS A 439 -33.34 -22.98 17.85
N ASN A 440 -33.92 -22.04 18.59
CA ASN A 440 -35.37 -21.90 18.74
C ASN A 440 -36.03 -21.18 17.55
N SER A 441 -35.24 -20.49 16.72
CA SER A 441 -35.72 -19.74 15.54
C SER A 441 -35.88 -20.60 14.26
N ARG A 442 -35.88 -21.92 14.42
CA ARG A 442 -35.88 -22.90 13.33
C ARG A 442 -37.11 -22.74 12.42
N ARG A 443 -36.87 -22.60 11.12
CA ARG A 443 -37.88 -22.67 10.06
C ARG A 443 -37.44 -23.62 8.95
N LEU A 444 -38.39 -24.30 8.30
CA LEU A 444 -38.13 -25.22 7.19
C LEU A 444 -38.22 -24.46 5.85
N LYS A 445 -37.19 -24.58 5.00
CA LYS A 445 -37.18 -23.99 3.64
C LYS A 445 -36.39 -24.87 2.69
N ASN A 446 -36.98 -25.25 1.55
CA ASN A 446 -36.38 -26.11 0.52
C ASN A 446 -35.71 -27.38 1.08
N GLY A 447 -36.38 -28.06 2.03
CA GLY A 447 -35.83 -29.27 2.66
C GLY A 447 -34.59 -29.04 3.55
N CYS A 448 -34.38 -27.81 4.01
CA CYS A 448 -33.32 -27.45 4.96
C CYS A 448 -33.90 -26.70 6.16
N PHE A 449 -33.28 -26.84 7.33
CA PHE A 449 -33.55 -26.02 8.50
C PHE A 449 -32.75 -24.72 8.43
N VAL A 450 -33.46 -23.60 8.48
CA VAL A 450 -32.89 -22.25 8.53
C VAL A 450 -33.11 -21.68 9.93
N TYR A 451 -32.07 -21.10 10.51
CA TYR A 451 -32.05 -20.48 11.83
C TYR A 451 -31.66 -19.02 11.69
N ASP A 452 -32.30 -18.14 12.46
CA ASP A 452 -31.84 -16.77 12.63
C ASP A 452 -30.48 -16.76 13.35
N ALA A 453 -29.58 -15.96 12.82
CA ALA A 453 -28.20 -15.87 13.26
C ALA A 453 -27.73 -14.42 13.30
N ILE A 454 -26.65 -14.21 14.05
CA ILE A 454 -25.94 -12.95 14.15
C ILE A 454 -24.45 -13.23 13.95
N LYS A 455 -23.80 -12.44 13.10
CA LYS A 455 -22.34 -12.34 13.08
C LYS A 455 -21.93 -11.10 13.86
N ILE A 456 -21.01 -11.25 14.80
CA ILE A 456 -20.49 -10.16 15.59
C ILE A 456 -19.11 -9.79 15.05
N ALA A 457 -18.89 -8.49 14.83
CA ALA A 457 -17.57 -7.98 14.50
C ALA A 457 -17.19 -6.85 15.46
N LEU A 458 -15.92 -6.80 15.84
CA LEU A 458 -15.36 -5.74 16.65
C LEU A 458 -14.40 -4.93 15.80
N SER A 459 -14.43 -3.61 15.98
CA SER A 459 -13.45 -2.70 15.42
C SER A 459 -13.01 -1.70 16.50
N PHE A 460 -11.80 -1.17 16.37
CA PHE A 460 -11.30 -0.12 17.24
C PHE A 460 -11.20 1.17 16.44
N VAL A 461 -12.10 2.11 16.72
CA VAL A 461 -12.31 3.34 15.96
C VAL A 461 -12.41 4.50 16.94
N ASP A 462 -11.74 5.60 16.62
CA ASP A 462 -11.70 6.81 17.45
C ASP A 462 -11.44 6.52 18.95
N SER A 463 -10.41 5.72 19.21
CA SER A 463 -10.00 5.31 20.56
C SER A 463 -11.06 4.53 21.37
N ASN A 464 -12.08 3.99 20.71
CA ASN A 464 -13.12 3.18 21.33
C ASN A 464 -13.30 1.81 20.63
N VAL A 465 -13.80 0.82 21.38
CA VAL A 465 -14.24 -0.46 20.82
C VAL A 465 -15.67 -0.30 20.32
N VAL A 466 -15.93 -0.75 19.10
CA VAL A 466 -17.24 -0.72 18.47
C VAL A 466 -17.65 -2.14 18.07
N MET A 467 -18.86 -2.55 18.46
CA MET A 467 -19.46 -3.83 18.11
C MET A 467 -20.47 -3.67 16.98
N ASN A 468 -20.18 -4.27 15.82
CA ASN A 468 -21.09 -4.36 14.70
C ASN A 468 -21.93 -5.65 14.80
N LEU A 469 -23.25 -5.48 14.78
CA LEU A 469 -24.21 -6.57 14.70
C LEU A 469 -24.59 -6.82 13.23
N LEU A 470 -24.32 -8.01 12.72
CA LEU A 470 -24.65 -8.40 11.34
C LEU A 470 -25.68 -9.54 11.35
N PRO A 471 -26.98 -9.24 11.34
CA PRO A 471 -28.01 -10.26 11.19
C PRO A 471 -27.78 -11.09 9.93
N THR A 472 -27.97 -12.40 10.06
CA THR A 472 -27.74 -13.39 9.01
C THR A 472 -28.59 -14.62 9.33
N VAL A 473 -28.47 -15.67 8.50
CA VAL A 473 -28.99 -16.99 8.82
C VAL A 473 -27.88 -18.03 8.96
N HIS A 474 -28.21 -19.15 9.61
CA HIS A 474 -27.47 -20.40 9.59
C HIS A 474 -28.38 -21.51 9.04
N VAL A 475 -27.82 -22.44 8.26
CA VAL A 475 -28.59 -23.44 7.51
C VAL A 475 -28.00 -24.82 7.73
N LEU A 476 -28.86 -25.79 8.03
CA LEU A 476 -28.54 -27.22 8.17
C LEU A 476 -29.49 -28.06 7.31
N LYS A 477 -29.06 -29.27 6.92
CA LYS A 477 -29.93 -30.25 6.28
C LYS A 477 -31.00 -30.76 7.26
N ASN A 478 -32.01 -31.46 6.75
CA ASN A 478 -33.08 -32.06 7.57
C ASN A 478 -32.56 -33.08 8.60
N ASP A 479 -31.47 -33.77 8.30
CA ASP A 479 -30.76 -34.66 9.23
C ASP A 479 -29.82 -33.90 10.19
N LYS A 480 -29.84 -32.56 10.15
CA LYS A 480 -28.97 -31.62 10.89
C LYS A 480 -27.50 -31.64 10.49
N SER A 481 -27.13 -32.30 9.40
CA SER A 481 -25.76 -32.23 8.84
C SER A 481 -25.50 -30.92 8.08
N GLN A 482 -24.22 -30.61 7.84
CA GLN A 482 -23.82 -29.39 7.11
C GLN A 482 -24.05 -29.54 5.59
N LEU A 483 -24.39 -28.42 4.95
CA LEU A 483 -24.43 -28.34 3.49
C LEU A 483 -23.03 -28.10 2.92
N GLU A 484 -22.83 -28.50 1.67
CA GLU A 484 -21.67 -28.05 0.89
C GLU A 484 -21.65 -26.52 0.79
N ARG A 485 -20.44 -25.96 0.74
CA ARG A 485 -20.20 -24.50 0.84
C ARG A 485 -21.03 -23.68 -0.15
N PHE A 486 -21.12 -24.11 -1.40
CA PHE A 486 -21.86 -23.38 -2.44
C PHE A 486 -23.37 -23.40 -2.19
N ALA A 487 -23.94 -24.57 -1.88
CA ALA A 487 -25.36 -24.70 -1.55
C ALA A 487 -25.73 -23.90 -0.29
N TYR A 488 -24.89 -23.96 0.76
CA TYR A 488 -25.04 -23.14 1.97
C TYR A 488 -25.08 -21.65 1.63
N GLN A 489 -24.11 -21.17 0.85
CA GLN A 489 -24.00 -19.75 0.51
C GLN A 489 -25.18 -19.27 -0.35
N ASN A 490 -25.68 -20.11 -1.26
CA ASN A 490 -26.84 -19.77 -2.08
C ASN A 490 -28.09 -19.53 -1.24
N ILE A 491 -28.37 -20.41 -0.27
CA ILE A 491 -29.53 -20.25 0.63
C ILE A 491 -29.34 -19.00 1.50
N VAL A 492 -28.16 -18.81 2.11
CA VAL A 492 -27.86 -17.61 2.89
C VAL A 492 -28.07 -16.34 2.04
N ASN A 493 -27.52 -16.29 0.83
CA ASN A 493 -27.67 -15.15 -0.07
C ASN A 493 -29.13 -14.90 -0.43
N SER A 494 -29.92 -15.94 -0.66
CA SER A 494 -31.35 -15.80 -0.95
C SER A 494 -32.11 -15.15 0.22
N GLU A 495 -31.82 -15.56 1.46
CA GLU A 495 -32.41 -14.97 2.67
C GLU A 495 -31.93 -13.53 2.88
N MET A 496 -30.65 -13.24 2.64
CA MET A 496 -30.10 -11.89 2.83
C MET A 496 -30.54 -10.90 1.75
N SER A 497 -30.78 -11.37 0.53
CA SER A 497 -31.10 -10.52 -0.62
C SER A 497 -32.44 -9.77 -0.51
N ILE A 498 -33.34 -10.23 0.36
CA ILE A 498 -34.65 -9.63 0.59
C ILE A 498 -34.69 -8.71 1.83
N LEU A 499 -33.58 -8.59 2.57
CA LEU A 499 -33.49 -7.74 3.75
C LEU A 499 -33.13 -6.31 3.36
N TYR A 500 -34.14 -5.55 2.95
CA TYR A 500 -34.02 -4.11 2.72
C TYR A 500 -33.95 -3.34 4.04
N ASN A 501 -33.78 -2.02 3.97
CA ASN A 501 -33.59 -1.13 5.13
C ASN A 501 -34.54 -1.42 6.30
N LYS A 502 -35.86 -1.52 6.05
CA LYS A 502 -36.86 -1.77 7.09
C LYS A 502 -36.65 -3.13 7.77
N GLN A 503 -36.57 -4.20 6.99
CA GLN A 503 -36.40 -5.57 7.52
C GLN A 503 -35.06 -5.73 8.23
N MET A 504 -33.99 -5.13 7.69
CA MET A 504 -32.69 -5.15 8.35
C MET A 504 -32.73 -4.38 9.67
N ASN A 505 -33.39 -3.22 9.71
CA ASN A 505 -33.57 -2.44 10.93
C ASN A 505 -34.23 -3.28 12.02
N GLU A 506 -35.38 -3.87 11.69
CA GLU A 506 -36.15 -4.74 12.59
C GLU A 506 -35.30 -5.91 13.09
N LYS A 507 -34.54 -6.58 12.21
CA LYS A 507 -33.66 -7.69 12.60
C LYS A 507 -32.54 -7.25 13.55
N ILE A 508 -31.94 -6.08 13.35
CA ILE A 508 -30.91 -5.56 14.26
C ILE A 508 -31.54 -5.26 15.63
N GLU A 509 -32.70 -4.59 15.66
CA GLU A 509 -33.39 -4.27 16.92
C GLU A 509 -33.79 -5.52 17.71
N ILE A 510 -34.29 -6.57 17.04
CA ILE A 510 -34.58 -7.86 17.67
C ILE A 510 -33.34 -8.45 18.34
N TRP A 511 -32.18 -8.40 17.66
CA TRP A 511 -30.94 -8.89 18.25
C TRP A 511 -30.45 -8.02 19.41
N ILE A 512 -30.58 -6.70 19.33
CA ILE A 512 -30.26 -5.79 20.44
C ILE A 512 -31.11 -6.14 21.66
N GLN A 513 -32.44 -6.24 21.49
CA GLN A 513 -33.36 -6.61 22.56
C GLN A 513 -32.99 -7.96 23.18
N LYS A 514 -32.72 -8.96 22.34
CA LYS A 514 -32.35 -10.31 22.79
C LYS A 514 -31.05 -10.38 23.57
N LEU A 515 -30.06 -9.57 23.19
CA LEU A 515 -28.74 -9.53 23.84
C LEU A 515 -28.73 -8.60 25.06
N SER A 516 -29.67 -7.66 25.15
CA SER A 516 -29.70 -6.66 26.20
C SER A 516 -30.28 -7.18 27.52
N LYS A 517 -29.72 -6.72 28.64
CA LYS A 517 -30.27 -6.84 29.99
C LYS A 517 -30.26 -5.46 30.64
N LYS A 518 -31.40 -5.00 31.16
CA LYS A 518 -31.55 -3.66 31.78
C LYS A 518 -31.05 -2.50 30.87
N GLY A 519 -31.28 -2.61 29.56
CA GLY A 519 -30.93 -1.55 28.60
C GLY A 519 -29.47 -1.51 28.13
N LYS A 520 -28.64 -2.48 28.52
CA LYS A 520 -27.24 -2.61 28.11
C LYS A 520 -26.90 -4.02 27.62
N ILE A 521 -25.84 -4.16 26.82
CA ILE A 521 -25.32 -5.47 26.41
C ILE A 521 -23.98 -5.69 27.11
N ASN A 522 -23.95 -6.67 28.02
CA ASN A 522 -22.79 -6.92 28.89
C ASN A 522 -22.22 -8.32 28.62
N PHE A 523 -20.90 -8.38 28.48
CA PHE A 523 -20.13 -9.61 28.42
C PHE A 523 -19.01 -9.53 29.45
N GLU A 524 -18.97 -10.50 30.36
CA GLU A 524 -18.12 -10.43 31.54
C GLU A 524 -17.28 -11.71 31.67
N LEU A 525 -16.04 -11.55 32.15
CA LEU A 525 -15.14 -12.64 32.54
C LEU A 525 -14.25 -12.19 33.69
N GLY A 526 -14.64 -12.53 34.93
CA GLY A 526 -13.94 -12.06 36.12
C GLY A 526 -13.96 -10.52 36.21
N ASN A 527 -12.80 -9.88 36.20
CA ASN A 527 -12.68 -8.41 36.21
C ASN A 527 -12.75 -7.77 34.80
N ALA A 528 -12.78 -8.56 33.73
CA ALA A 528 -12.87 -8.07 32.37
C ALA A 528 -14.33 -7.86 31.99
N VAL A 529 -14.74 -6.60 31.80
CA VAL A 529 -16.10 -6.21 31.45
C VAL A 529 -16.11 -5.53 30.08
N LEU A 530 -16.91 -6.06 29.17
CA LEU A 530 -17.27 -5.44 27.89
C LEU A 530 -18.74 -5.03 27.95
N GLU A 531 -18.99 -3.73 28.14
CA GLU A 531 -20.32 -3.15 28.22
C GLU A 531 -20.56 -2.27 26.98
N PHE A 532 -21.63 -2.56 26.23
CA PHE A 532 -22.03 -1.81 25.04
C PHE A 532 -23.37 -1.12 25.24
N ASN A 533 -23.49 0.06 24.63
CA ASN A 533 -24.76 0.78 24.52
C ASN A 533 -25.74 -0.05 23.66
N THR A 534 -27.05 0.14 23.85
CA THR A 534 -28.11 -0.40 22.98
C THR A 534 -28.48 0.57 21.86
N GLN A 535 -28.11 1.84 21.96
CA GLN A 535 -28.27 2.83 20.91
C GLN A 535 -27.17 2.71 19.85
N ARG A 536 -27.59 2.65 18.58
CA ARG A 536 -26.70 2.55 17.43
C ARG A 536 -26.11 3.90 17.03
N ILE A 537 -24.88 3.90 16.54
CA ILE A 537 -24.20 5.12 16.11
C ILE A 537 -24.97 5.72 14.92
N GLN A 538 -25.30 7.01 15.03
CA GLN A 538 -26.02 7.78 14.02
C GLN A 538 -25.12 8.83 13.37
N PHE A 539 -25.37 9.13 12.10
CA PHE A 539 -24.70 10.18 11.35
C PHE A 539 -25.70 11.01 10.54
N ALA A 540 -25.44 12.31 10.41
CA ALA A 540 -26.26 13.26 9.64
C ALA A 540 -25.37 14.34 8.99
N GLY A 541 -25.85 15.02 7.95
CA GLY A 541 -25.08 16.09 7.30
C GLY A 541 -25.06 17.42 8.06
N THR A 542 -26.01 17.63 8.98
CA THR A 542 -26.16 18.86 9.78
C THR A 542 -26.51 18.53 11.23
N GLY A 543 -26.22 19.45 12.15
CA GLY A 543 -26.55 19.33 13.58
C GLY A 543 -25.37 18.86 14.44
N SER A 544 -25.67 18.46 15.68
CA SER A 544 -24.71 18.00 16.70
C SER A 544 -24.38 16.50 16.62
N ILE A 545 -24.98 15.77 15.68
CA ILE A 545 -24.73 14.35 15.43
C ILE A 545 -23.43 14.20 14.60
N ASN A 546 -22.81 13.01 14.63
CA ASN A 546 -21.64 12.72 13.80
C ASN A 546 -21.88 13.04 12.32
N LYS A 547 -20.87 13.57 11.64
CA LYS A 547 -21.00 14.10 10.27
C LYS A 547 -21.09 13.00 9.21
N CYS A 548 -22.00 13.18 8.25
CA CYS A 548 -22.17 12.35 7.06
C CYS A 548 -22.11 13.20 5.78
N TYR A 549 -21.44 12.71 4.76
CA TYR A 549 -21.19 13.43 3.51
C TYR A 549 -21.67 12.65 2.29
N GLN A 550 -21.79 13.35 1.17
CA GLN A 550 -22.27 12.85 -0.11
C GLN A 550 -21.45 13.44 -1.24
N ALA A 551 -20.75 12.58 -1.96
CA ALA A 551 -20.09 12.93 -3.20
C ALA A 551 -21.09 13.03 -4.35
N LYS A 552 -20.73 13.82 -5.36
CA LYS A 552 -21.48 13.86 -6.62
C LYS A 552 -21.23 12.58 -7.42
N GLU A 553 -22.21 12.16 -8.21
CA GLU A 553 -22.05 11.00 -9.08
C GLU A 553 -21.09 11.35 -10.24
N THR A 554 -20.25 10.39 -10.63
CA THR A 554 -19.20 10.62 -11.63
C THR A 554 -19.80 10.76 -13.05
N GLU A 555 -19.43 11.83 -13.73
CA GLU A 555 -19.71 12.07 -15.15
C GLU A 555 -18.56 11.55 -16.03
N LEU A 556 -18.93 10.99 -17.18
CA LEU A 556 -18.01 10.44 -18.19
C LEU A 556 -18.10 11.29 -19.46
N ALA A 557 -16.99 11.44 -20.16
CA ALA A 557 -16.88 12.12 -21.45
C ALA A 557 -16.61 11.11 -22.59
N PHE A 558 -17.19 11.41 -23.75
CA PHE A 558 -17.16 10.58 -24.96
C PHE A 558 -16.49 11.29 -26.15
N ASP A 559 -15.93 12.47 -25.91
CA ASP A 559 -15.20 13.27 -26.89
C ASP A 559 -14.01 13.97 -26.18
N TYR A 560 -12.89 14.15 -26.86
CA TYR A 560 -11.73 14.84 -26.30
C TYR A 560 -11.85 16.37 -26.34
N GLU A 561 -12.54 16.91 -27.34
CA GLU A 561 -12.65 18.34 -27.62
C GLU A 561 -14.01 18.90 -27.21
N ASN A 562 -15.09 18.15 -27.46
CA ASN A 562 -16.45 18.58 -27.16
C ASN A 562 -16.86 18.27 -25.72
N GLY A 563 -16.68 19.26 -24.83
CA GLY A 563 -17.05 19.18 -23.41
C GLY A 563 -18.55 18.98 -23.09
N SER A 564 -19.43 18.98 -24.11
CA SER A 564 -20.87 18.68 -23.94
C SER A 564 -21.24 17.21 -24.13
N CYS A 565 -20.35 16.39 -24.70
CA CYS A 565 -20.56 14.94 -24.89
C CYS A 565 -20.31 14.18 -23.58
N ILE A 566 -21.19 14.40 -22.60
CA ILE A 566 -21.10 13.84 -21.24
C ILE A 566 -22.31 12.97 -20.91
N ALA A 567 -22.08 11.94 -20.08
CA ALA A 567 -23.15 11.14 -19.49
C ALA A 567 -22.74 10.56 -18.12
N VAL A 568 -23.72 10.34 -17.23
CA VAL A 568 -23.54 9.56 -15.99
C VAL A 568 -23.74 8.08 -16.27
N ASN A 569 -24.63 7.76 -17.22
CA ASN A 569 -24.87 6.41 -17.72
C ASN A 569 -24.00 6.13 -18.95
N GLN A 570 -23.00 5.26 -18.79
CA GLN A 570 -22.03 4.97 -19.84
C GLN A 570 -22.65 4.42 -21.13
N LEU A 571 -23.72 3.63 -21.02
CA LEU A 571 -24.33 3.00 -22.18
C LEU A 571 -25.18 3.99 -22.97
N LYS A 572 -25.91 4.87 -22.29
CA LYS A 572 -26.60 5.99 -22.94
C LYS A 572 -25.61 6.93 -23.62
N GLY A 573 -24.47 7.19 -22.97
CA GLY A 573 -23.38 7.94 -23.58
C GLY A 573 -22.86 7.30 -24.87
N LEU A 574 -22.63 5.99 -24.89
CA LEU A 574 -22.25 5.27 -26.11
C LEU A 574 -23.31 5.36 -27.21
N VAL A 575 -24.60 5.17 -26.89
CA VAL A 575 -25.68 5.27 -27.88
C VAL A 575 -25.75 6.70 -28.48
N ASN A 576 -25.62 7.73 -27.65
CA ASN A 576 -25.77 9.11 -28.09
C ASN A 576 -24.52 9.64 -28.81
N TYR A 577 -23.33 9.30 -28.32
CA TYR A 577 -22.08 9.96 -28.72
C TYR A 577 -21.04 9.00 -29.30
N GLY A 578 -21.27 7.69 -29.31
CA GLY A 578 -20.29 6.69 -29.72
C GLY A 578 -19.14 6.55 -28.72
N PRO A 579 -18.16 5.67 -29.01
CA PRO A 579 -16.98 5.51 -28.18
C PRO A 579 -16.00 6.67 -28.38
N LEU A 580 -15.24 6.99 -27.32
CA LEU A 580 -14.22 8.04 -27.29
C LEU A 580 -13.19 7.90 -28.42
N GLU A 581 -12.76 6.67 -28.70
CA GLU A 581 -11.94 6.35 -29.87
C GLU A 581 -12.78 5.55 -30.85
N SER A 582 -13.10 6.14 -32.00
CA SER A 582 -13.90 5.51 -33.05
C SER A 582 -13.21 5.60 -34.41
N TYR A 583 -13.29 4.54 -35.21
CA TYR A 583 -12.68 4.45 -36.53
C TYR A 583 -13.73 3.95 -37.54
N ALA A 584 -14.44 4.89 -38.18
CA ALA A 584 -15.61 4.60 -39.02
C ALA A 584 -15.37 3.57 -40.14
N ASN A 585 -14.14 3.50 -40.67
CA ASN A 585 -13.78 2.57 -41.76
C ASN A 585 -13.14 1.26 -41.28
N ARG A 586 -13.12 0.98 -39.98
CA ARG A 586 -12.57 -0.25 -39.40
C ARG A 586 -13.69 -1.21 -39.03
N SER A 587 -13.46 -2.50 -39.23
CA SER A 587 -14.28 -3.57 -38.67
C SER A 587 -13.47 -4.38 -37.66
N VAL A 588 -14.06 -4.69 -36.51
CA VAL A 588 -13.50 -5.64 -35.55
C VAL A 588 -13.62 -7.04 -36.15
N ARG A 589 -12.50 -7.74 -36.31
CA ARG A 589 -12.45 -9.08 -36.91
C ARG A 589 -12.32 -10.12 -35.81
N LEU A 590 -13.27 -11.03 -35.73
CA LEU A 590 -13.22 -12.14 -34.78
C LEU A 590 -12.56 -13.36 -35.42
N ALA A 591 -11.96 -14.17 -34.56
CA ALA A 591 -11.62 -15.56 -34.79
C ALA A 591 -12.39 -16.44 -33.81
N VAL A 592 -12.65 -17.70 -34.16
CA VAL A 592 -13.43 -18.65 -33.32
C VAL A 592 -12.70 -19.99 -33.21
N LEU A 593 -12.49 -20.43 -31.97
CA LEU A 593 -12.05 -21.78 -31.62
C LEU A 593 -13.15 -22.47 -30.81
N SER A 594 -13.70 -23.55 -31.33
CA SER A 594 -14.79 -24.30 -30.69
C SER A 594 -14.74 -25.79 -31.03
N PRO A 595 -15.50 -26.64 -30.33
CA PRO A 595 -15.83 -27.95 -30.88
C PRO A 595 -16.59 -27.79 -32.20
N ARG A 596 -16.29 -28.64 -33.20
CA ARG A 596 -16.94 -28.58 -34.53
C ARG A 596 -18.45 -28.75 -34.43
N GLU A 597 -18.86 -29.65 -33.55
CA GLU A 597 -20.25 -30.03 -33.31
C GLU A 597 -21.08 -28.88 -32.71
N CYS A 598 -20.42 -27.89 -32.08
CA CYS A 598 -21.09 -26.75 -31.43
C CYS A 598 -20.86 -25.42 -32.16
N ALA A 599 -20.15 -25.41 -33.29
CA ALA A 599 -19.75 -24.18 -33.97
C ALA A 599 -20.96 -23.31 -34.41
N ALA A 600 -22.05 -23.96 -34.84
CA ALA A 600 -23.28 -23.27 -35.24
C ALA A 600 -23.90 -22.45 -34.10
N ASP A 601 -23.83 -22.92 -32.87
CA ASP A 601 -24.44 -22.24 -31.72
C ASP A 601 -23.68 -20.99 -31.34
N ILE A 602 -22.34 -21.04 -31.34
CA ILE A 602 -21.52 -19.86 -31.05
C ILE A 602 -21.63 -18.82 -32.17
N TRP A 603 -21.69 -19.22 -33.46
CA TRP A 603 -21.93 -18.26 -34.54
C TRP A 603 -23.29 -17.60 -34.43
N ARG A 604 -24.35 -18.35 -34.11
CA ARG A 604 -25.68 -17.79 -33.89
C ARG A 604 -25.63 -16.75 -32.78
N HIS A 605 -24.98 -17.07 -31.66
CA HIS A 605 -24.84 -16.16 -30.53
C HIS A 605 -24.04 -14.90 -30.87
N LEU A 606 -22.89 -15.02 -31.53
CA LEU A 606 -22.08 -13.86 -31.94
C LEU A 606 -22.85 -12.97 -32.93
N ASN A 607 -23.66 -13.54 -33.82
CA ASN A 607 -24.49 -12.75 -34.74
C ASN A 607 -25.60 -11.96 -34.02
N GLU A 608 -25.98 -12.31 -32.78
CA GLU A 608 -26.89 -11.49 -31.98
C GLU A 608 -26.30 -10.12 -31.64
N LEU A 609 -24.96 -9.96 -31.66
CA LEU A 609 -24.29 -8.66 -31.45
C LEU A 609 -24.65 -7.65 -32.54
N ASN A 610 -25.03 -8.10 -33.73
CA ASN A 610 -25.44 -7.22 -34.83
C ASN A 610 -26.94 -6.91 -34.84
N LYS A 611 -27.70 -7.38 -33.84
CA LYS A 611 -29.15 -7.24 -33.78
C LYS A 611 -29.59 -6.28 -32.68
N HIS A 612 -30.80 -5.76 -32.83
CA HIS A 612 -31.47 -4.99 -31.78
C HIS A 612 -31.99 -5.90 -30.67
N HIS A 613 -31.81 -5.49 -29.42
CA HIS A 613 -32.34 -6.15 -28.24
C HIS A 613 -32.85 -5.14 -27.21
N ALA A 614 -34.12 -5.27 -26.81
CA ALA A 614 -34.69 -4.51 -25.71
C ALA A 614 -34.73 -5.34 -24.42
N THR A 615 -34.44 -4.70 -23.28
CA THR A 615 -34.48 -5.39 -21.99
C THR A 615 -35.90 -5.64 -21.51
N THR A 616 -36.13 -6.85 -21.01
CA THR A 616 -37.39 -7.27 -20.37
C THR A 616 -37.40 -6.97 -18.87
N LEU A 617 -36.24 -6.67 -18.28
CA LEU A 617 -36.05 -6.48 -16.84
C LEU A 617 -36.46 -5.07 -16.41
N LYS A 618 -37.63 -4.94 -15.77
CA LYS A 618 -38.17 -3.65 -15.29
C LYS A 618 -37.17 -2.83 -14.44
N GLN A 619 -36.42 -3.50 -13.56
CA GLN A 619 -35.44 -2.86 -12.67
C GLN A 619 -34.20 -2.33 -13.40
N ASP A 620 -33.84 -2.95 -14.53
CA ASP A 620 -32.64 -2.59 -15.29
C ASP A 620 -32.96 -1.58 -16.40
N LYS A 621 -34.23 -1.41 -16.82
CA LYS A 621 -34.66 -0.41 -17.82
C LYS A 621 -34.19 1.03 -17.55
N ALA A 622 -34.06 1.42 -16.28
CA ALA A 622 -33.57 2.74 -15.91
C ALA A 622 -32.09 2.96 -16.31
N PHE A 623 -31.29 1.90 -16.28
CA PHE A 623 -29.87 1.94 -16.61
C PHE A 623 -29.57 1.41 -18.03
N LEU A 624 -30.16 0.30 -18.43
CA LEU A 624 -29.83 -0.42 -19.65
C LEU A 624 -30.65 0.14 -20.82
N PRO A 625 -30.09 1.01 -21.68
CA PRO A 625 -30.77 1.41 -22.91
C PRO A 625 -30.95 0.20 -23.82
N GLU A 626 -31.85 0.32 -24.80
CA GLU A 626 -31.97 -0.68 -25.86
C GLU A 626 -30.61 -0.86 -26.55
N TYR A 627 -30.23 -2.11 -26.76
CA TYR A 627 -29.04 -2.44 -27.51
C TYR A 627 -29.40 -2.37 -28.99
N ILE A 628 -28.87 -1.37 -29.70
CA ILE A 628 -29.27 -1.08 -31.09
C ILE A 628 -28.40 -1.78 -32.15
N GLY A 629 -27.51 -2.70 -31.74
CA GLY A 629 -26.58 -3.41 -32.62
C GLY A 629 -25.16 -2.82 -32.57
N PHE A 630 -24.16 -3.67 -32.80
CA PHE A 630 -22.74 -3.34 -32.60
C PHE A 630 -22.30 -2.17 -33.48
N GLN A 631 -22.69 -2.18 -34.75
CA GLN A 631 -22.31 -1.14 -35.70
C GLN A 631 -22.83 0.24 -35.30
N ASP A 632 -24.08 0.33 -34.87
CA ASP A 632 -24.70 1.62 -34.54
C ASP A 632 -24.19 2.17 -33.20
N VAL A 633 -23.96 1.30 -32.21
CA VAL A 633 -23.39 1.70 -30.91
C VAL A 633 -21.94 2.16 -31.04
N PHE A 634 -21.11 1.38 -31.73
CA PHE A 634 -19.65 1.57 -31.73
C PHE A 634 -19.12 2.29 -32.97
N ARG A 635 -20.01 2.57 -33.94
CA ARG A 635 -19.68 3.25 -35.22
C ARG A 635 -18.60 2.51 -36.02
N CYS A 636 -18.56 1.18 -35.90
CA CYS A 636 -17.60 0.33 -36.59
C CYS A 636 -18.21 -1.05 -36.87
N GLY A 637 -17.78 -1.73 -37.94
CA GLY A 637 -18.31 -3.04 -38.29
C GLY A 637 -17.84 -4.17 -37.36
N LEU A 638 -18.55 -5.29 -37.36
CA LEU A 638 -18.15 -6.53 -36.67
C LEU A 638 -18.15 -7.70 -37.66
N ASN A 639 -16.96 -8.24 -37.93
CA ASN A 639 -16.77 -9.33 -38.88
C ASN A 639 -16.58 -10.67 -38.12
N ILE A 640 -17.57 -11.55 -38.24
CA ILE A 640 -17.61 -12.87 -37.61
C ILE A 640 -17.27 -13.94 -38.66
N PRO A 641 -16.33 -14.86 -38.41
CA PRO A 641 -15.97 -15.91 -39.36
C PRO A 641 -17.07 -16.99 -39.40
N ASN A 642 -17.17 -17.69 -40.53
CA ASN A 642 -18.03 -18.86 -40.69
C ASN A 642 -17.19 -20.14 -40.84
N GLY A 643 -17.83 -21.27 -41.17
CA GLY A 643 -17.14 -22.56 -41.32
C GLY A 643 -16.14 -22.63 -42.48
N ASP A 644 -16.29 -21.77 -43.49
CA ASP A 644 -15.43 -21.74 -44.68
C ASP A 644 -14.18 -20.87 -44.47
N ASP A 645 -14.17 -20.04 -43.42
CA ASP A 645 -13.04 -19.19 -43.06
C ASP A 645 -11.96 -20.01 -42.35
N THR A 646 -11.18 -20.75 -43.16
CA THR A 646 -10.07 -21.58 -42.69
C THR A 646 -8.87 -20.78 -42.18
N LYS A 647 -8.94 -19.46 -42.02
CA LYS A 647 -7.91 -18.69 -41.31
C LYS A 647 -8.37 -18.29 -39.91
N ARG A 648 -9.65 -17.93 -39.76
CA ARG A 648 -10.21 -17.40 -38.52
C ARG A 648 -11.10 -18.37 -37.76
N PHE A 649 -11.47 -19.52 -38.35
CA PHE A 649 -12.18 -20.59 -37.65
C PHE A 649 -11.33 -21.85 -37.51
N ARG A 650 -11.27 -22.40 -36.29
CA ARG A 650 -10.71 -23.72 -35.99
C ARG A 650 -11.68 -24.53 -35.17
N GLY A 651 -11.99 -25.72 -35.66
CA GLY A 651 -12.85 -26.67 -34.96
C GLY A 651 -12.08 -27.93 -34.54
N TYR A 652 -12.27 -28.36 -33.29
CA TYR A 652 -11.76 -29.65 -32.77
C TYR A 652 -12.91 -30.65 -32.48
N PRO A 653 -12.66 -31.97 -32.47
CA PRO A 653 -13.72 -32.96 -32.23
C PRO A 653 -14.10 -33.05 -30.75
N LEU A 654 -15.38 -32.84 -30.42
CA LEU A 654 -15.88 -32.86 -29.05
C LEU A 654 -15.73 -34.23 -28.38
N GLY A 655 -15.99 -35.30 -29.13
CA GLY A 655 -15.86 -36.68 -28.62
C GLY A 655 -14.43 -37.03 -28.19
N GLY A 656 -13.41 -36.45 -28.84
CA GLY A 656 -12.01 -36.58 -28.43
C GLY A 656 -11.71 -35.78 -27.17
N ALA A 657 -12.15 -34.52 -27.13
CA ALA A 657 -11.99 -33.64 -25.97
C ALA A 657 -12.62 -34.21 -24.69
N LEU A 658 -13.77 -34.88 -24.79
CA LEU A 658 -14.43 -35.51 -23.64
C LEU A 658 -13.66 -36.69 -23.04
N LYS A 659 -12.82 -37.36 -23.84
CA LYS A 659 -12.00 -38.51 -23.41
C LYS A 659 -10.62 -38.11 -22.89
N ALA A 660 -10.17 -36.89 -23.22
CA ALA A 660 -8.87 -36.37 -22.80
C ALA A 660 -8.80 -36.14 -21.28
N SER A 661 -7.59 -36.12 -20.74
CA SER A 661 -7.33 -35.53 -19.43
C SER A 661 -7.44 -34.00 -19.51
N THR A 662 -7.53 -33.31 -18.36
CA THR A 662 -7.53 -31.84 -18.32
C THR A 662 -6.26 -31.25 -18.94
N GLU A 663 -5.11 -31.88 -18.70
CA GLU A 663 -3.81 -31.46 -19.23
C GLU A 663 -3.71 -31.69 -20.75
N ASP A 664 -4.09 -32.87 -21.23
CA ASP A 664 -4.11 -33.18 -22.66
C ASP A 664 -5.06 -32.27 -23.43
N PHE A 665 -6.23 -31.98 -22.84
CA PHE A 665 -7.18 -31.05 -23.41
C PHE A 665 -6.58 -29.64 -23.51
N PHE A 666 -5.98 -29.13 -22.44
CA PHE A 666 -5.32 -27.83 -22.44
C PHE A 666 -4.19 -27.75 -23.50
N ASN A 667 -3.31 -28.75 -23.54
CA ASN A 667 -2.22 -28.82 -24.50
C ASN A 667 -2.74 -28.91 -25.94
N GLY A 668 -3.81 -29.68 -26.17
CA GLY A 668 -4.48 -29.74 -27.47
C GLY A 668 -5.04 -28.38 -27.90
N ILE A 669 -5.71 -27.66 -27.01
CA ILE A 669 -6.18 -26.29 -27.28
C ILE A 669 -5.02 -25.34 -27.57
N CYS A 670 -3.90 -25.44 -26.85
CA CYS A 670 -2.70 -24.65 -27.11
C CYS A 670 -2.14 -24.87 -28.52
N GLN A 671 -2.14 -26.11 -29.03
CA GLN A 671 -1.73 -26.40 -30.40
C GLN A 671 -2.62 -25.70 -31.44
N TYR A 672 -3.94 -25.64 -31.21
CA TYR A 672 -4.83 -24.87 -32.07
C TYR A 672 -4.54 -23.36 -31.98
N ILE A 673 -4.27 -22.84 -30.78
CA ILE A 673 -3.88 -21.44 -30.59
C ILE A 673 -2.56 -21.12 -31.33
N ASP A 674 -1.58 -22.02 -31.31
CA ASP A 674 -0.31 -21.84 -32.04
C ASP A 674 -0.51 -21.77 -33.56
N VAL A 675 -1.48 -22.51 -34.09
CA VAL A 675 -1.87 -22.39 -35.50
C VAL A 675 -2.52 -21.03 -35.75
N MET A 676 -3.41 -20.59 -34.86
CA MET A 676 -4.09 -19.30 -34.97
C MET A 676 -3.14 -18.11 -34.82
N GLU A 677 -2.07 -18.24 -34.01
CA GLU A 677 -1.02 -17.23 -33.86
C GLU A 677 -0.37 -16.87 -35.20
N ARG A 678 -0.20 -17.85 -36.10
CA ARG A 678 0.37 -17.62 -37.43
C ARG A 678 -0.54 -16.75 -38.30
N GLU A 679 -1.85 -16.79 -38.04
CA GLU A 679 -2.87 -16.02 -38.74
C GLU A 679 -3.31 -14.77 -37.94
N LYS A 680 -2.56 -14.36 -36.90
CA LYS A 680 -2.97 -13.27 -35.99
C LYS A 680 -3.23 -11.91 -36.66
N HIS A 681 -2.74 -11.70 -37.88
CA HIS A 681 -3.00 -10.48 -38.63
C HIS A 681 -4.41 -10.45 -39.25
N GLU A 682 -5.08 -11.59 -39.33
CA GLU A 682 -6.42 -11.76 -39.92
C GLU A 682 -7.55 -11.41 -38.93
N PHE A 683 -7.27 -11.42 -37.62
CA PHE A 683 -8.27 -11.14 -36.59
C PHE A 683 -7.74 -10.23 -35.49
N ASP A 684 -8.65 -9.53 -34.80
CA ASP A 684 -8.35 -8.66 -33.66
C ASP A 684 -8.58 -9.38 -32.32
N VAL A 685 -9.58 -10.28 -32.24
CA VAL A 685 -9.94 -11.02 -31.01
C VAL A 685 -10.23 -12.49 -31.32
N LEU A 686 -9.61 -13.41 -30.55
CA LEU A 686 -9.89 -14.84 -30.57
C LEU A 686 -10.99 -15.19 -29.56
N VAL A 687 -12.14 -15.66 -30.05
CA VAL A 687 -13.22 -16.20 -29.25
C VAL A 687 -12.99 -17.69 -29.02
N ILE A 688 -12.92 -18.11 -27.76
CA ILE A 688 -12.82 -19.53 -27.38
C ILE A 688 -14.13 -19.97 -26.73
N TYR A 689 -14.80 -20.95 -27.35
CA TYR A 689 -16.08 -21.45 -26.87
C TYR A 689 -15.94 -22.77 -26.09
N ILE A 690 -16.44 -22.81 -24.86
CA ILE A 690 -16.40 -23.98 -23.99
C ILE A 690 -17.83 -24.47 -23.69
N PRO A 691 -18.25 -25.65 -24.21
CA PRO A 691 -19.55 -26.24 -23.89
C PRO A 691 -19.62 -26.75 -22.45
N ASN A 692 -20.84 -26.84 -21.90
CA ASN A 692 -21.13 -27.33 -20.54
C ASN A 692 -20.64 -28.77 -20.33
N GLN A 693 -20.61 -29.58 -21.39
CA GLN A 693 -20.08 -30.95 -21.37
C GLN A 693 -18.58 -31.00 -21.03
N LEU A 694 -17.83 -29.91 -21.28
CA LEU A 694 -16.42 -29.77 -20.92
C LEU A 694 -16.21 -29.04 -19.59
N SER A 695 -17.27 -28.79 -18.81
CA SER A 695 -17.16 -28.15 -17.48
C SER A 695 -16.22 -28.87 -16.52
N LYS A 696 -16.07 -30.20 -16.64
CA LYS A 696 -15.09 -30.99 -15.87
C LYS A 696 -13.63 -30.59 -16.13
N MET A 697 -13.34 -29.97 -17.28
CA MET A 697 -12.00 -29.48 -17.63
C MET A 697 -11.70 -28.10 -17.04
N ARG A 698 -12.69 -27.42 -16.44
CA ARG A 698 -12.59 -26.02 -16.01
C ARG A 698 -11.54 -25.82 -14.91
N GLU A 699 -11.52 -26.70 -13.91
CA GLU A 699 -10.64 -26.58 -12.75
C GLU A 699 -10.09 -27.95 -12.35
N LEU A 700 -8.79 -28.02 -12.05
CA LEU A 700 -8.16 -29.15 -11.38
C LEU A 700 -7.38 -28.57 -10.19
N LYS A 701 -8.04 -28.52 -9.04
CA LYS A 701 -7.51 -27.92 -7.80
C LYS A 701 -7.44 -28.98 -6.70
N ASN A 702 -6.23 -29.35 -6.30
CA ASN A 702 -5.95 -30.22 -5.15
C ASN A 702 -4.78 -29.64 -4.33
N GLU A 703 -4.28 -30.36 -3.32
CA GLU A 703 -3.22 -29.84 -2.44
C GLU A 703 -1.91 -29.51 -3.18
N ASN A 704 -1.65 -30.18 -4.31
CA ASN A 704 -0.39 -30.08 -5.07
C ASN A 704 -0.56 -29.40 -6.43
N VAL A 705 -1.79 -29.28 -6.95
CA VAL A 705 -2.08 -28.76 -8.29
C VAL A 705 -3.09 -27.63 -8.19
N TYR A 706 -2.74 -26.47 -8.76
CA TYR A 706 -3.66 -25.36 -8.98
C TYR A 706 -3.78 -25.08 -10.48
N PHE A 707 -4.79 -25.66 -11.11
CA PHE A 707 -5.08 -25.41 -12.53
C PHE A 707 -6.47 -24.80 -12.70
N ASP A 708 -6.53 -23.74 -13.49
CA ASP A 708 -7.76 -23.14 -14.00
C ASP A 708 -7.63 -22.95 -15.51
N LEU A 709 -8.51 -23.61 -16.27
CA LEU A 709 -8.46 -23.60 -17.74
C LEU A 709 -8.59 -22.18 -18.29
N HIS A 710 -9.46 -21.37 -17.69
CA HIS A 710 -9.71 -20.01 -18.16
C HIS A 710 -8.46 -19.15 -18.01
N ASP A 711 -7.87 -19.14 -16.81
CA ASP A 711 -6.68 -18.33 -16.52
C ASP A 711 -5.45 -18.84 -17.27
N SER A 712 -5.34 -20.16 -17.47
CA SER A 712 -4.26 -20.79 -18.24
C SER A 712 -4.32 -20.43 -19.73
N LEU A 713 -5.52 -20.44 -20.32
CA LEU A 713 -5.68 -20.03 -21.72
C LEU A 713 -5.41 -18.54 -21.91
N ILE A 714 -5.87 -17.68 -20.98
CA ILE A 714 -5.60 -16.24 -21.01
C ILE A 714 -4.09 -15.99 -21.02
N ILE A 715 -3.34 -16.58 -20.08
CA ILE A 715 -1.92 -16.31 -19.97
C ILE A 715 -1.12 -16.89 -21.15
N TYR A 716 -1.55 -18.05 -21.67
CA TYR A 716 -0.96 -18.63 -22.87
C TYR A 716 -1.12 -17.70 -24.08
N CYS A 717 -2.34 -17.20 -24.30
CA CYS A 717 -2.62 -16.28 -25.40
C CYS A 717 -1.92 -14.92 -25.23
N ALA A 718 -1.88 -14.40 -24.00
CA ALA A 718 -1.12 -13.19 -23.67
C ALA A 718 0.37 -13.35 -24.02
N GLY A 719 0.94 -14.53 -23.76
CA GLY A 719 2.32 -14.87 -24.13
C GLY A 719 2.60 -14.76 -25.63
N LYS A 720 1.59 -15.07 -26.47
CA LYS A 720 1.62 -14.99 -27.94
C LYS A 720 1.12 -13.66 -28.53
N GLY A 721 0.72 -12.72 -27.67
CA GLY A 721 0.14 -11.44 -28.10
C GLY A 721 -1.25 -11.57 -28.74
N ILE A 722 -2.03 -12.57 -28.33
CA ILE A 722 -3.40 -12.79 -28.82
C ILE A 722 -4.40 -12.30 -27.77
N VAL A 723 -5.27 -11.37 -28.18
CA VAL A 723 -6.39 -10.93 -27.34
C VAL A 723 -7.51 -11.96 -27.40
N THR A 724 -8.05 -12.33 -26.24
CA THR A 724 -9.02 -13.44 -26.14
C THR A 724 -10.34 -13.05 -25.49
N GLN A 725 -11.41 -13.72 -25.91
CA GLN A 725 -12.71 -13.67 -25.26
C GLN A 725 -13.23 -15.10 -25.09
N ILE A 726 -13.24 -15.60 -23.85
CA ILE A 726 -13.79 -16.92 -23.54
C ILE A 726 -15.30 -16.81 -23.35
N ILE A 727 -16.05 -17.69 -24.01
CA ILE A 727 -17.51 -17.78 -23.91
C ILE A 727 -17.89 -19.20 -23.49
N GLU A 728 -18.67 -19.33 -22.43
CA GLU A 728 -19.21 -20.60 -21.99
C GLU A 728 -20.65 -20.78 -22.46
N GLU A 729 -21.06 -22.03 -22.70
CA GLU A 729 -22.41 -22.36 -23.15
C GLU A 729 -23.52 -21.79 -22.26
N LYS A 730 -23.31 -21.69 -20.95
CA LYS A 730 -24.27 -21.06 -20.01
C LYS A 730 -24.60 -19.60 -20.33
N SER A 731 -23.75 -18.91 -21.10
CA SER A 731 -23.98 -17.55 -21.59
C SER A 731 -24.71 -17.54 -22.95
N VAL A 732 -24.57 -18.62 -23.72
CA VAL A 732 -25.22 -18.80 -25.03
C VAL A 732 -26.64 -19.33 -24.88
N HIS A 733 -26.82 -20.38 -24.08
CA HIS A 733 -28.11 -20.96 -23.72
C HIS A 733 -28.48 -20.48 -22.33
N THR A 734 -29.24 -19.39 -22.27
CA THR A 734 -29.56 -18.72 -21.01
C THR A 734 -30.98 -18.17 -21.00
N ASN A 735 -31.59 -18.15 -19.81
CA ASN A 735 -32.84 -17.45 -19.56
C ASN A 735 -32.60 -15.99 -19.11
N SER A 736 -31.36 -15.52 -19.20
CA SER A 736 -30.98 -14.16 -18.84
C SER A 736 -31.35 -13.18 -19.95
N ASP A 737 -31.46 -11.90 -19.60
CA ASP A 737 -31.85 -10.85 -20.53
C ASP A 737 -30.79 -10.63 -21.63
N MET A 738 -31.18 -10.78 -22.90
CA MET A 738 -30.26 -10.73 -24.04
C MET A 738 -29.62 -9.35 -24.22
N ALA A 739 -30.36 -8.26 -24.02
CA ALA A 739 -29.79 -6.90 -24.11
C ALA A 739 -28.62 -6.73 -23.13
N LYS A 740 -28.74 -7.26 -21.91
CA LYS A 740 -27.68 -7.22 -20.91
C LYS A 740 -26.44 -8.00 -21.34
N ILE A 741 -26.62 -9.19 -21.92
CA ILE A 741 -25.51 -10.03 -22.41
C ILE A 741 -24.81 -9.34 -23.58
N MET A 742 -25.58 -8.83 -24.55
CA MET A 742 -25.02 -8.14 -25.72
C MET A 742 -24.27 -6.88 -25.33
N TRP A 743 -24.79 -6.08 -24.40
CA TRP A 743 -24.05 -4.93 -23.85
C TRP A 743 -22.73 -5.35 -23.20
N GLY A 744 -22.76 -6.36 -22.32
CA GLY A 744 -21.55 -6.84 -21.64
C GLY A 744 -20.50 -7.37 -22.62
N LEU A 745 -20.92 -8.18 -23.60
CA LEU A 745 -20.02 -8.79 -24.57
C LEU A 745 -19.47 -7.75 -25.57
N SER A 746 -20.30 -6.82 -26.04
CA SER A 746 -19.88 -5.84 -27.04
C SER A 746 -18.88 -4.82 -26.51
N THR A 747 -19.09 -4.29 -25.30
CA THR A 747 -18.12 -3.36 -24.69
C THR A 747 -16.77 -4.04 -24.46
N ALA A 748 -16.78 -5.31 -24.02
CA ALA A 748 -15.57 -6.08 -23.83
C ALA A 748 -14.83 -6.32 -25.16
N ILE A 749 -15.53 -6.77 -26.20
CA ILE A 749 -14.95 -6.99 -27.54
C ILE A 749 -14.36 -5.68 -28.10
N TYR A 750 -15.09 -4.57 -28.01
CA TYR A 750 -14.62 -3.29 -28.54
C TYR A 750 -13.36 -2.80 -27.80
N ALA A 751 -13.38 -2.81 -26.47
CA ALA A 751 -12.25 -2.38 -25.65
C ALA A 751 -11.00 -3.24 -25.89
N LYS A 752 -11.20 -4.54 -26.14
CA LYS A 752 -10.14 -5.49 -26.49
C LYS A 752 -9.55 -5.26 -27.88
N ALA A 753 -10.39 -4.97 -28.87
CA ALA A 753 -9.99 -4.91 -30.28
C ALA A 753 -9.47 -3.53 -30.73
N ILE A 754 -10.15 -2.45 -30.31
CA ILE A 754 -9.93 -1.11 -30.84
C ILE A 754 -9.32 -0.19 -29.78
N GLY A 755 -10.02 0.08 -28.69
CA GLY A 755 -9.55 1.08 -27.72
C GLY A 755 -10.61 1.63 -26.78
N LYS A 756 -10.46 2.91 -26.41
CA LYS A 756 -11.17 3.53 -25.28
C LYS A 756 -12.64 3.80 -25.59
N LEU A 757 -13.53 3.41 -24.67
CA LEU A 757 -14.97 3.64 -24.78
C LEU A 757 -15.39 5.02 -24.27
N TRP A 758 -14.85 5.45 -23.12
CA TRP A 758 -15.13 6.72 -22.47
C TRP A 758 -14.00 7.06 -21.50
N LYS A 759 -13.92 8.32 -21.08
CA LYS A 759 -13.00 8.79 -20.04
C LYS A 759 -13.75 9.54 -18.93
N PRO A 760 -13.18 9.71 -17.73
CA PRO A 760 -13.76 10.64 -16.76
C PRO A 760 -13.77 12.07 -17.29
N LYS A 761 -14.81 12.84 -16.93
CA LYS A 761 -14.91 14.26 -17.31
C LYS A 761 -13.82 15.12 -16.66
N LEU A 762 -13.48 14.81 -15.41
CA LEU A 762 -12.46 15.51 -14.64
C LEU A 762 -11.23 14.61 -14.51
N THR A 763 -10.09 15.08 -15.00
CA THR A 763 -8.83 14.33 -15.03
C THR A 763 -7.68 15.21 -14.57
N ARG A 764 -6.75 14.64 -13.79
CA ARG A 764 -5.52 15.30 -13.36
C ARG A 764 -4.31 14.64 -14.01
N TYR A 765 -3.84 15.20 -15.12
CA TYR A 765 -2.79 14.61 -15.96
C TYR A 765 -1.42 14.41 -15.27
N ASN A 766 -1.21 14.98 -14.08
CA ASN A 766 0.00 14.79 -13.27
C ASN A 766 -0.11 13.67 -12.22
N THR A 767 -1.17 12.85 -12.30
CA THR A 767 -1.47 11.77 -11.35
C THR A 767 -1.46 10.42 -12.05
N ALA A 768 -0.88 9.41 -11.41
CA ALA A 768 -1.01 8.00 -11.81
C ALA A 768 -1.56 7.16 -10.65
N TYR A 769 -2.24 6.05 -10.99
CA TYR A 769 -2.76 5.11 -10.00
C TYR A 769 -2.06 3.76 -10.13
N ILE A 770 -1.79 3.11 -9.00
CA ILE A 770 -1.19 1.77 -8.96
C ILE A 770 -2.09 0.85 -8.13
N GLY A 771 -2.51 -0.25 -8.73
CA GLY A 771 -3.13 -1.36 -8.00
C GLY A 771 -2.09 -2.36 -7.55
N LEU A 772 -2.03 -2.68 -6.25
CA LEU A 772 -1.15 -3.70 -5.70
C LEU A 772 -1.94 -4.85 -5.09
N SER A 773 -1.51 -6.07 -5.41
CA SER A 773 -1.93 -7.29 -4.74
C SER A 773 -0.76 -8.26 -4.62
N TYR A 774 -0.94 -9.26 -3.76
CA TYR A 774 0.04 -10.32 -3.62
C TYR A 774 -0.63 -11.68 -3.69
N VAL A 775 0.15 -12.67 -4.12
CA VAL A 775 -0.28 -14.06 -4.12
C VAL A 775 0.87 -14.98 -3.72
N GLN A 776 0.53 -16.06 -3.02
CA GLN A 776 1.44 -17.17 -2.83
C GLN A 776 1.05 -18.30 -3.79
N SER A 777 2.04 -18.85 -4.49
CA SER A 777 1.90 -20.03 -5.34
C SER A 777 2.92 -21.10 -4.91
N ILE A 778 2.66 -22.35 -5.27
CA ILE A 778 3.61 -23.45 -5.10
C ILE A 778 4.14 -23.79 -6.49
N LYS A 779 5.45 -23.62 -6.71
CA LYS A 779 6.13 -24.05 -7.93
C LYS A 779 7.28 -24.98 -7.54
N ASN A 780 7.39 -26.14 -8.18
CA ASN A 780 8.42 -27.14 -7.89
C ASN A 780 8.54 -27.50 -6.39
N ASN A 781 7.41 -27.66 -5.69
CA ASN A 781 7.31 -27.87 -4.24
C ASN A 781 7.85 -26.71 -3.36
N GLU A 782 8.19 -25.56 -3.93
CA GLU A 782 8.58 -24.35 -3.19
C GLU A 782 7.47 -23.31 -3.19
N LYS A 783 7.24 -22.70 -2.02
CA LYS A 783 6.28 -21.58 -1.89
C LYS A 783 6.94 -20.29 -2.35
N ILE A 784 6.45 -19.75 -3.45
CA ILE A 784 6.87 -18.45 -3.98
C ILE A 784 5.80 -17.40 -3.65
N SER A 785 6.24 -16.19 -3.28
CA SER A 785 5.35 -15.03 -3.14
C SER A 785 5.55 -14.11 -4.33
N ILE A 786 4.45 -13.71 -4.97
CA ILE A 786 4.45 -12.92 -6.20
C ILE A 786 3.76 -11.61 -5.91
N GLY A 787 4.45 -10.50 -6.19
CA GLY A 787 3.86 -9.16 -6.24
C GLY A 787 3.21 -8.95 -7.60
N CYS A 788 1.94 -8.55 -7.58
CA CYS A 788 1.18 -8.20 -8.77
C CYS A 788 0.89 -6.71 -8.72
N SER A 789 1.36 -5.98 -9.73
CA SER A 789 1.13 -4.54 -9.83
C SER A 789 0.58 -4.19 -11.20
N GLN A 790 -0.33 -3.21 -11.22
CA GLN A 790 -0.82 -2.62 -12.44
C GLN A 790 -0.78 -1.10 -12.35
N LEU A 791 -0.23 -0.50 -13.39
CA LEU A 791 -0.17 0.94 -13.57
C LEU A 791 -1.39 1.43 -14.36
N PHE A 792 -1.96 2.54 -13.92
CA PHE A 792 -3.04 3.25 -14.58
C PHE A 792 -2.68 4.72 -14.75
N ASP A 793 -3.08 5.30 -15.87
CA ASP A 793 -2.93 6.73 -16.11
C ASP A 793 -3.94 7.57 -15.31
N SER A 794 -3.90 8.89 -15.49
CA SER A 794 -4.78 9.83 -14.81
C SER A 794 -6.26 9.66 -15.12
N GLU A 795 -6.60 9.02 -16.24
CA GLU A 795 -7.97 8.75 -16.66
C GLU A 795 -8.48 7.40 -16.10
N GLY A 796 -7.62 6.63 -15.45
CA GLY A 796 -7.92 5.29 -14.96
C GLY A 796 -7.82 4.21 -16.04
N ASN A 797 -7.14 4.49 -17.15
CA ASN A 797 -6.87 3.51 -18.20
C ASN A 797 -5.73 2.59 -17.74
N GLY A 798 -5.89 1.27 -17.90
CA GLY A 798 -4.80 0.33 -17.65
C GLY A 798 -3.67 0.58 -18.65
N MET A 799 -2.43 0.64 -18.16
CA MET A 799 -1.25 0.78 -19.01
C MET A 799 -0.55 -0.58 -19.13
N GLU A 800 0.19 -0.95 -18.10
CA GLU A 800 1.04 -2.14 -18.09
C GLU A 800 0.80 -2.98 -16.83
N LEU A 801 0.88 -4.29 -17.03
CA LEU A 801 0.85 -5.29 -15.98
C LEU A 801 2.26 -5.79 -15.68
N TYR A 802 2.58 -5.90 -14.40
CA TYR A 802 3.89 -6.37 -13.97
C TYR A 802 3.76 -7.41 -12.84
N LEU A 803 4.26 -8.61 -13.11
CA LEU A 803 4.25 -9.77 -12.22
C LEU A 803 5.69 -10.13 -11.83
N ARG A 804 5.97 -10.14 -10.52
CA ARG A 804 7.34 -10.37 -10.03
C ARG A 804 7.39 -11.24 -8.77
N PRO A 805 8.21 -12.31 -8.75
CA PRO A 805 8.54 -13.02 -7.53
C PRO A 805 9.27 -12.10 -6.55
N LEU A 806 8.80 -12.06 -5.31
CA LEU A 806 9.44 -11.34 -4.23
C LEU A 806 10.70 -12.10 -3.80
N LYS A 807 11.82 -11.39 -3.62
CA LYS A 807 13.09 -12.03 -3.27
C LYS A 807 13.14 -12.41 -1.79
N ASP A 808 12.66 -11.53 -0.93
CA ASP A 808 12.64 -11.73 0.52
C ASP A 808 11.30 -11.21 1.08
N PRO A 809 10.19 -11.95 0.90
CA PRO A 809 8.89 -11.51 1.37
C PRO A 809 8.76 -11.69 2.89
N GLN A 810 8.28 -10.66 3.58
CA GLN A 810 7.83 -10.81 4.96
C GLN A 810 6.44 -11.47 4.99
N ILE A 811 6.30 -12.61 5.67
CA ILE A 811 4.99 -13.26 5.83
C ILE A 811 4.37 -12.84 7.16
N ILE A 812 3.31 -12.04 7.10
CA ILE A 812 2.52 -11.68 8.28
C ILE A 812 1.21 -12.48 8.20
N GLN A 813 1.08 -13.42 9.14
CA GLN A 813 0.06 -14.47 9.16
C GLN A 813 0.07 -15.37 7.93
N LYS A 814 -0.59 -14.96 6.85
CA LYS A 814 -0.73 -15.68 5.58
C LYS A 814 -0.56 -14.79 4.36
N ASN A 815 -0.37 -13.49 4.58
CA ASN A 815 -0.20 -12.53 3.50
C ASN A 815 1.29 -12.19 3.38
N PRO A 816 1.86 -12.26 2.16
CA PRO A 816 3.20 -11.75 1.93
C PRO A 816 3.18 -10.22 1.83
N TYR A 817 4.27 -9.60 2.27
CA TYR A 817 4.55 -8.17 2.20
C TYR A 817 5.95 -7.97 1.63
N MET A 818 6.15 -6.91 0.87
CA MET A 818 7.48 -6.57 0.38
C MET A 818 8.32 -6.00 1.52
N ARG A 819 9.61 -6.35 1.55
CA ARG A 819 10.58 -5.54 2.27
C ARG A 819 10.97 -4.30 1.45
N SER A 820 11.66 -3.37 2.08
CA SER A 820 12.06 -2.09 1.50
C SER A 820 12.73 -2.23 0.12
N GLY A 821 13.67 -3.16 -0.04
CA GLY A 821 14.36 -3.38 -1.32
C GLY A 821 13.48 -3.91 -2.46
N ASP A 822 12.47 -4.75 -2.17
CA ASP A 822 11.52 -5.23 -3.19
C ASP A 822 10.53 -4.14 -3.58
N ALA A 823 10.03 -3.39 -2.60
CA ALA A 823 9.14 -2.25 -2.82
C ALA A 823 9.83 -1.14 -3.63
N CYS A 824 11.09 -0.79 -3.31
CA CYS A 824 11.87 0.22 -4.02
C CYS A 824 12.07 -0.12 -5.50
N ARG A 825 12.52 -1.35 -5.81
CA ARG A 825 12.64 -1.83 -7.21
C ARG A 825 11.33 -1.71 -7.96
N LEU A 826 10.25 -2.19 -7.34
CA LEU A 826 8.96 -2.28 -7.99
C LEU A 826 8.49 -0.89 -8.39
N MET A 827 8.55 0.04 -7.44
CA MET A 827 8.13 1.41 -7.67
C MET A 827 9.02 2.15 -8.68
N ASN A 828 10.33 1.98 -8.62
CA ASN A 828 11.26 2.57 -9.59
C ASN A 828 10.95 2.07 -11.01
N ASN A 829 10.75 0.76 -11.17
CA ASN A 829 10.36 0.17 -12.46
C ASN A 829 9.02 0.71 -12.97
N LEU A 830 7.99 0.78 -12.11
CA LEU A 830 6.67 1.31 -12.49
C LEU A 830 6.73 2.79 -12.86
N LYS A 831 7.53 3.59 -12.13
CA LYS A 831 7.76 5.00 -12.44
C LYS A 831 8.43 5.15 -13.81
N ARG A 832 9.48 4.38 -14.09
CA ARG A 832 10.15 4.38 -15.39
C ARG A 832 9.17 4.03 -16.52
N ILE A 833 8.35 2.99 -16.34
CA ILE A 833 7.33 2.59 -17.32
C ILE A 833 6.36 3.75 -17.59
N TYR A 834 5.93 4.45 -16.54
CA TYR A 834 5.07 5.63 -16.70
C TYR A 834 5.76 6.74 -17.50
N ASP A 835 6.98 7.11 -17.11
CA ASP A 835 7.75 8.21 -17.73
C ASP A 835 8.03 7.91 -19.22
N GLU A 836 8.28 6.64 -19.58
CA GLU A 836 8.46 6.20 -20.98
C GLU A 836 7.15 6.23 -21.78
N SER A 837 6.01 6.02 -21.11
CA SER A 837 4.69 5.93 -21.75
C SER A 837 3.97 7.28 -21.88
N VAL A 838 4.23 8.22 -20.97
CA VAL A 838 3.55 9.54 -20.90
C VAL A 838 4.59 10.66 -20.76
N PRO A 839 5.33 11.01 -21.82
CA PRO A 839 6.48 11.92 -21.73
C PRO A 839 6.09 13.40 -21.54
N LEU A 840 4.82 13.76 -21.79
CA LEU A 840 4.37 15.16 -21.88
C LEU A 840 4.08 15.82 -20.52
N HIS A 841 3.90 15.03 -19.46
CA HIS A 841 3.50 15.54 -18.15
C HIS A 841 4.41 14.99 -17.06
N LYS A 842 4.97 15.90 -16.24
CA LYS A 842 5.73 15.50 -15.06
C LYS A 842 4.78 14.83 -14.05
N LEU A 843 5.08 13.59 -13.69
CA LEU A 843 4.37 12.85 -12.66
C LEU A 843 4.69 13.44 -11.27
N ASN A 844 3.73 14.16 -10.69
CA ASN A 844 3.89 14.78 -9.36
C ASN A 844 3.14 14.01 -8.27
N ARG A 845 2.16 13.17 -8.64
CA ARG A 845 1.36 12.41 -7.68
C ARG A 845 1.16 10.96 -8.10
N ILE A 846 1.37 10.05 -7.15
CA ILE A 846 1.06 8.62 -7.33
C ILE A 846 0.13 8.17 -6.21
N VAL A 847 -0.95 7.48 -6.58
CA VAL A 847 -1.91 6.90 -5.64
C VAL A 847 -1.82 5.38 -5.71
N ILE A 848 -1.53 4.74 -4.59
CA ILE A 848 -1.36 3.30 -4.49
C ILE A 848 -2.54 2.71 -3.71
N HIS A 849 -3.29 1.83 -4.37
CA HIS A 849 -4.39 1.08 -3.79
C HIS A 849 -3.98 -0.35 -3.49
N LYS A 850 -4.22 -0.79 -2.25
CA LYS A 850 -3.96 -2.17 -1.79
C LYS A 850 -5.07 -2.64 -0.85
N THR A 851 -5.30 -3.95 -0.74
CA THR A 851 -6.33 -4.50 0.17
C THR A 851 -5.82 -4.76 1.59
N THR A 852 -4.53 -5.05 1.76
CA THR A 852 -3.87 -5.20 3.06
C THR A 852 -3.15 -3.91 3.46
N HIS A 853 -2.80 -3.77 4.74
CA HIS A 853 -2.11 -2.58 5.24
C HIS A 853 -0.71 -2.41 4.62
N PHE A 854 -0.13 -1.22 4.78
CA PHE A 854 1.27 -0.95 4.43
C PHE A 854 2.16 -1.15 5.64
N THR A 855 3.21 -1.97 5.52
CA THR A 855 4.23 -2.11 6.58
C THR A 855 5.20 -0.93 6.55
N LYS A 856 5.97 -0.74 7.64
CA LYS A 856 7.00 0.30 7.69
C LYS A 856 8.03 0.13 6.56
N GLU A 857 8.51 -1.09 6.36
CA GLU A 857 9.48 -1.41 5.30
C GLU A 857 8.90 -1.19 3.89
N GLU A 858 7.62 -1.50 3.65
CA GLU A 858 6.96 -1.18 2.37
C GLU A 858 6.92 0.33 2.12
N MET A 859 6.52 1.13 3.13
CA MET A 859 6.43 2.59 2.99
C MET A 859 7.80 3.22 2.72
N GLU A 860 8.85 2.75 3.42
CA GLU A 860 10.23 3.19 3.18
C GLU A 860 10.67 2.86 1.75
N GLY A 861 10.50 1.61 1.32
CA GLY A 861 10.86 1.19 -0.03
C GLY A 861 10.08 1.92 -1.12
N ILE A 862 8.77 2.11 -0.94
CA ILE A 862 7.93 2.86 -1.87
C ILE A 862 8.41 4.32 -1.97
N THR A 863 8.67 4.97 -0.84
CA THR A 863 9.14 6.36 -0.84
C THR A 863 10.47 6.49 -1.58
N ASN A 864 11.41 5.56 -1.33
CA ASN A 864 12.71 5.57 -1.99
C ASN A 864 12.60 5.28 -3.50
N GLY A 865 11.75 4.32 -3.89
CA GLY A 865 11.55 3.96 -5.30
C GLY A 865 10.81 5.04 -6.10
N LEU A 866 10.06 5.92 -5.43
CA LEU A 866 9.35 7.06 -6.01
C LEU A 866 10.04 8.40 -5.67
N ALA A 867 11.34 8.38 -5.41
CA ALA A 867 12.10 9.61 -5.19
C ALA A 867 11.89 10.59 -6.36
N GLY A 868 11.58 11.85 -6.03
CA GLY A 868 11.24 12.89 -7.01
C GLY A 868 9.75 13.03 -7.34
N VAL A 869 8.86 12.21 -6.77
CA VAL A 869 7.41 12.40 -6.81
C VAL A 869 6.96 13.19 -5.57
N ASP A 870 6.32 14.34 -5.77
CA ASP A 870 6.01 15.29 -4.70
C ASP A 870 4.96 14.77 -3.71
N ASN A 871 3.99 13.98 -4.18
CA ASN A 871 2.90 13.46 -3.37
C ASN A 871 2.66 11.97 -3.62
N ILE A 872 2.80 11.15 -2.58
CA ILE A 872 2.55 9.71 -2.64
C ILE A 872 1.39 9.40 -1.68
N GLU A 873 0.29 8.92 -2.23
CA GLU A 873 -0.92 8.59 -1.49
C GLU A 873 -1.01 7.06 -1.33
N LEU A 874 -0.97 6.56 -0.09
CA LEU A 874 -1.03 5.14 0.23
C LEU A 874 -2.36 4.80 0.90
N LEU A 875 -3.26 4.16 0.15
CA LEU A 875 -4.60 3.84 0.60
C LEU A 875 -4.81 2.33 0.68
N GLN A 876 -5.12 1.87 1.89
CA GLN A 876 -5.72 0.56 2.08
C GLN A 876 -7.22 0.67 1.81
N ILE A 877 -7.76 -0.17 0.93
CA ILE A 877 -9.20 -0.23 0.64
C ILE A 877 -9.69 -1.67 0.86
N GLN A 878 -10.54 -1.85 1.87
CA GLN A 878 -11.11 -3.14 2.22
C GLN A 878 -12.57 -3.24 1.77
N GLU A 879 -12.86 -4.29 0.99
CA GLU A 879 -14.22 -4.58 0.49
C GLU A 879 -15.16 -5.11 1.58
N PHE A 880 -14.65 -5.93 2.50
CA PHE A 880 -15.46 -6.69 3.44
C PHE A 880 -15.52 -6.05 4.82
N SER A 881 -15.98 -4.80 4.90
CA SER A 881 -16.23 -4.14 6.17
C SER A 881 -17.45 -4.73 6.89
N ALA A 882 -17.43 -4.69 8.23
CA ALA A 882 -18.56 -5.11 9.07
C ALA A 882 -19.64 -4.02 9.24
N TRP A 883 -19.36 -2.82 8.76
CA TRP A 883 -20.25 -1.66 8.86
C TRP A 883 -21.41 -1.79 7.89
N ARG A 884 -22.63 -1.50 8.36
CA ARG A 884 -23.83 -1.35 7.55
C ARG A 884 -24.58 -0.13 8.01
N THR A 885 -25.29 0.52 7.09
CA THR A 885 -26.08 1.71 7.37
C THR A 885 -27.46 1.58 6.78
N ILE A 886 -28.43 2.10 7.51
CA ILE A 886 -29.83 2.18 7.12
C ILE A 886 -30.14 3.66 6.95
N ARG A 887 -30.72 4.03 5.81
CA ARG A 887 -31.08 5.41 5.49
C ARG A 887 -32.46 5.74 6.03
N PHE A 888 -32.56 6.81 6.81
CA PHE A 888 -33.79 7.31 7.42
C PHE A 888 -34.17 8.68 6.84
N GLN A 889 -35.47 8.90 6.72
CA GLN A 889 -36.07 10.19 6.39
C GLN A 889 -37.30 10.37 7.27
N ASN A 890 -37.38 11.49 8.00
CA ASN A 890 -38.44 11.76 8.98
C ASN A 890 -38.67 10.55 9.92
N ASP A 891 -37.59 10.07 10.54
CA ASP A 891 -37.55 8.91 11.46
C ASP A 891 -38.06 7.57 10.90
N THR A 892 -38.29 7.50 9.58
CA THR A 892 -38.72 6.29 8.90
C THR A 892 -37.62 5.72 8.02
N ALA A 893 -37.38 4.41 8.12
CA ALA A 893 -36.43 3.71 7.26
C ALA A 893 -36.91 3.78 5.80
N THR A 894 -36.10 4.39 4.94
CA THR A 894 -36.43 4.57 3.52
C THR A 894 -36.40 3.22 2.77
N PRO A 895 -37.19 3.05 1.69
CA PRO A 895 -37.26 1.76 0.98
C PRO A 895 -36.00 1.41 0.17
N PHE A 896 -35.15 2.39 -0.14
CA PHE A 896 -33.89 2.19 -0.86
C PHE A 896 -32.68 2.36 0.06
N PRO A 897 -31.58 1.65 -0.20
CA PRO A 897 -30.37 1.76 0.61
C PRO A 897 -29.76 3.17 0.54
N VAL A 898 -28.74 3.40 1.37
CA VAL A 898 -27.90 4.60 1.32
C VAL A 898 -27.43 4.92 -0.10
N GLN A 899 -27.23 6.21 -0.37
CA GLN A 899 -26.85 6.65 -1.70
C GLN A 899 -25.39 6.29 -1.99
N ARG A 900 -25.11 5.93 -3.24
CA ARG A 900 -23.75 5.78 -3.72
C ARG A 900 -23.03 7.12 -3.57
N GLY A 901 -21.78 7.10 -3.09
CA GLY A 901 -21.02 8.30 -2.74
C GLY A 901 -21.28 8.82 -1.32
N THR A 902 -22.08 8.13 -0.50
CA THR A 902 -22.16 8.41 0.95
C THR A 902 -20.80 8.16 1.59
N VAL A 903 -20.34 9.08 2.45
CA VAL A 903 -19.05 9.02 3.15
C VAL A 903 -19.24 9.28 4.64
N ILE A 904 -18.64 8.42 5.46
CA ILE A 904 -18.65 8.53 6.93
C ILE A 904 -17.20 8.50 7.44
N PRO A 905 -16.70 9.59 8.06
CA PRO A 905 -15.42 9.56 8.77
C PRO A 905 -15.53 8.64 9.99
N LEU A 906 -14.50 7.81 10.21
CA LEU A 906 -14.39 6.95 11.38
C LEU A 906 -13.30 7.46 12.33
N ASP A 907 -12.17 7.91 11.79
CA ASP A 907 -11.12 8.61 12.52
C ASP A 907 -10.37 9.55 11.56
N LYS A 908 -9.25 10.13 12.02
CA LYS A 908 -8.45 11.10 11.25
C LYS A 908 -7.87 10.57 9.93
N ASP A 909 -7.73 9.25 9.80
CA ASP A 909 -7.10 8.58 8.66
C ASP A 909 -8.00 7.54 7.98
N THR A 910 -9.21 7.31 8.52
CA THR A 910 -10.07 6.19 8.15
C THR A 910 -11.49 6.66 7.89
N PHE A 911 -12.08 6.22 6.79
CA PHE A 911 -13.47 6.49 6.45
C PHE A 911 -14.15 5.33 5.74
N LEU A 912 -15.48 5.36 5.75
CA LEU A 912 -16.34 4.49 4.98
C LEU A 912 -16.82 5.23 3.73
N ILE A 913 -16.85 4.53 2.60
CA ILE A 913 -17.43 5.02 1.34
C ILE A 913 -18.34 3.97 0.72
N TRP A 914 -19.56 4.36 0.36
CA TRP A 914 -20.48 3.50 -0.38
C TRP A 914 -20.29 3.67 -1.89
N THR A 915 -19.44 2.84 -2.49
CA THR A 915 -19.32 2.72 -3.95
C THR A 915 -20.46 1.92 -4.58
N HIS A 916 -21.25 1.22 -3.76
CA HIS A 916 -22.49 0.54 -4.15
C HIS A 916 -23.64 1.05 -3.27
N GLY A 917 -24.70 1.55 -3.89
CA GLY A 917 -25.86 2.13 -3.21
C GLY A 917 -26.90 2.63 -4.21
N SER A 918 -27.90 3.35 -3.71
CA SER A 918 -28.89 3.99 -4.58
C SER A 918 -28.27 5.21 -5.30
N VAL A 919 -28.63 5.42 -6.57
CA VAL A 919 -28.20 6.56 -7.36
C VAL A 919 -29.45 7.36 -7.74
N GLN A 920 -29.42 8.67 -7.51
CA GLN A 920 -30.48 9.59 -7.94
C GLN A 920 -29.90 10.49 -9.03
N HIS A 921 -30.32 10.26 -10.27
CA HIS A 921 -29.88 11.03 -11.43
C HIS A 921 -30.93 10.97 -12.54
N ASP A 922 -31.12 12.08 -13.25
CA ASP A 922 -32.15 12.24 -14.28
C ASP A 922 -31.96 11.24 -15.44
N GLU A 923 -30.72 10.94 -15.82
CA GLU A 923 -30.40 9.94 -16.85
C GLU A 923 -30.68 8.48 -16.45
N LEU A 924 -31.01 8.19 -15.19
CA LEU A 924 -31.27 6.83 -14.72
C LEU A 924 -32.76 6.60 -14.55
N ALA A 925 -33.26 6.67 -13.32
CA ALA A 925 -34.65 6.46 -13.00
C ALA A 925 -35.51 7.74 -13.17
N GLY A 926 -34.88 8.89 -13.46
CA GLY A 926 -35.54 10.21 -13.51
C GLY A 926 -35.34 11.04 -12.24
N LYS A 927 -35.83 12.28 -12.27
CA LYS A 927 -35.60 13.27 -11.22
C LYS A 927 -36.16 12.82 -9.87
N ASN A 928 -35.31 12.87 -8.83
CA ASN A 928 -35.61 12.45 -7.45
C ASN A 928 -36.00 10.96 -7.31
N LEU A 929 -35.77 10.12 -8.33
CA LEU A 929 -36.04 8.68 -8.28
C LEU A 929 -34.75 7.90 -8.05
N ASN A 930 -34.86 6.78 -7.33
CA ASN A 930 -33.71 5.96 -6.96
C ASN A 930 -33.53 4.81 -7.97
N TYR A 931 -32.36 4.72 -8.59
CA TYR A 931 -31.87 3.50 -9.23
C TYR A 931 -30.98 2.74 -8.25
N TYR A 932 -31.19 1.43 -8.08
CA TYR A 932 -30.30 0.59 -7.27
C TYR A 932 -29.90 -0.65 -8.05
N LYS A 933 -28.61 -0.73 -8.42
CA LYS A 933 -28.05 -1.84 -9.19
C LYS A 933 -28.35 -3.17 -8.48
N ASN A 934 -28.91 -4.13 -9.22
CA ASN A 934 -29.38 -5.46 -8.78
C ASN A 934 -30.56 -5.48 -7.79
N GLY A 935 -30.90 -4.39 -7.12
CA GLY A 935 -32.09 -4.30 -6.27
C GLY A 935 -32.12 -5.26 -5.08
N ARG A 936 -30.96 -5.68 -4.53
CA ARG A 936 -30.89 -6.72 -3.49
C ARG A 936 -30.27 -6.22 -2.19
N GLY A 937 -30.97 -6.45 -1.07
CA GLY A 937 -30.50 -6.19 0.29
C GLY A 937 -29.99 -4.76 0.52
N ILE A 938 -29.12 -4.61 1.52
CA ILE A 938 -28.39 -3.36 1.79
C ILE A 938 -26.89 -3.52 1.50
N PRO A 939 -26.22 -2.49 0.94
CA PRO A 939 -24.82 -2.57 0.54
C PRO A 939 -23.85 -2.44 1.72
N ALA A 940 -22.67 -3.02 1.54
CA ALA A 940 -21.51 -2.78 2.40
C ALA A 940 -20.70 -1.57 1.90
N PRO A 941 -20.16 -0.71 2.77
CA PRO A 941 -19.17 0.27 2.38
C PRO A 941 -17.79 -0.38 2.19
N LEU A 942 -16.97 0.26 1.36
CA LEU A 942 -15.52 0.09 1.42
C LEU A 942 -14.99 0.83 2.66
N LEU A 943 -14.08 0.19 3.39
CA LEU A 943 -13.31 0.82 4.46
C LEU A 943 -11.98 1.29 3.89
N VAL A 944 -11.75 2.59 3.89
CA VAL A 944 -10.54 3.23 3.35
C VAL A 944 -9.71 3.75 4.51
N ARG A 945 -8.43 3.39 4.54
CA ARG A 945 -7.45 3.87 5.52
C ARG A 945 -6.23 4.41 4.82
N ARG A 946 -5.84 5.63 5.15
CA ARG A 946 -4.63 6.26 4.63
C ARG A 946 -3.42 5.97 5.53
N PHE A 947 -2.33 5.58 4.88
CA PHE A 947 -1.03 5.34 5.52
C PHE A 947 -0.05 6.49 5.27
N MET A 948 -0.14 7.13 4.11
CA MET A 948 0.67 8.27 3.69
C MET A 948 -0.12 9.08 2.66
N GLY A 949 0.15 10.38 2.55
CA GLY A 949 -0.48 11.27 1.59
C GLY A 949 -1.13 12.52 2.23
N LYS A 950 -1.52 13.45 1.36
CA LYS A 950 -1.97 14.81 1.72
C LYS A 950 -3.32 15.18 1.09
N SER A 951 -3.94 14.27 0.36
CA SER A 951 -5.17 14.56 -0.40
C SER A 951 -6.38 14.74 0.53
N SER A 952 -7.32 15.61 0.14
CA SER A 952 -8.59 15.81 0.85
C SER A 952 -9.56 14.64 0.64
N ALA A 953 -10.58 14.50 1.49
CA ALA A 953 -11.61 13.48 1.32
C ALA A 953 -12.33 13.61 -0.03
N GLN A 954 -12.62 14.84 -0.48
CA GLN A 954 -13.30 15.07 -1.75
C GLN A 954 -12.49 14.50 -2.92
N GLU A 955 -11.17 14.72 -2.92
CA GLU A 955 -10.28 14.19 -3.93
C GLU A 955 -10.26 12.66 -3.91
N LEU A 956 -9.95 12.06 -2.76
CA LEU A 956 -9.87 10.60 -2.62
C LEU A 956 -11.17 9.89 -2.99
N VAL A 957 -12.31 10.44 -2.54
CA VAL A 957 -13.64 9.88 -2.79
C VAL A 957 -13.99 9.98 -4.27
N ASN A 958 -13.76 11.13 -4.90
CA ASN A 958 -14.05 11.30 -6.33
C ASN A 958 -13.22 10.34 -7.19
N GLU A 959 -11.93 10.16 -6.86
CA GLU A 959 -11.04 9.22 -7.55
C GLU A 959 -11.51 7.77 -7.39
N ILE A 960 -11.87 7.35 -6.17
CA ILE A 960 -12.38 5.99 -5.92
C ILE A 960 -13.69 5.76 -6.69
N LEU A 961 -14.64 6.70 -6.64
CA LEU A 961 -15.91 6.60 -7.37
C LEU A 961 -15.69 6.57 -8.88
N MET A 962 -14.77 7.39 -9.39
CA MET A 962 -14.38 7.43 -10.79
C MET A 962 -13.82 6.08 -11.24
N LEU A 963 -12.82 5.56 -10.54
CA LEU A 963 -12.16 4.30 -10.87
C LEU A 963 -13.13 3.10 -10.84
N THR A 964 -14.24 3.17 -10.11
CA THR A 964 -15.27 2.11 -10.17
C THR A 964 -16.06 2.06 -11.48
N LYS A 965 -16.03 3.12 -12.30
CA LYS A 965 -16.66 3.22 -13.63
C LYS A 965 -15.70 2.95 -14.79
N MET A 966 -14.42 2.73 -14.52
CA MET A 966 -13.38 2.56 -15.54
C MET A 966 -13.10 1.10 -15.93
N ASN A 967 -13.93 0.15 -15.49
CA ASN A 967 -13.85 -1.23 -15.97
C ASN A 967 -14.70 -1.42 -17.24
N TRP A 968 -14.06 -1.35 -18.42
CA TRP A 968 -14.70 -1.54 -19.73
C TRP A 968 -15.07 -3.00 -20.05
N ASN A 969 -14.55 -3.95 -19.28
CA ASN A 969 -14.81 -5.38 -19.47
C ASN A 969 -16.20 -5.81 -18.96
N SER A 970 -17.05 -4.88 -18.53
CA SER A 970 -18.45 -5.17 -18.22
C SER A 970 -19.34 -3.96 -18.50
N GLY A 971 -19.94 -3.93 -19.68
CA GLY A 971 -20.97 -2.94 -20.03
C GLY A 971 -22.30 -3.15 -19.32
N ASP A 972 -22.52 -4.30 -18.70
CA ASP A 972 -23.81 -4.73 -18.16
C ASP A 972 -24.22 -4.07 -16.82
N GLY A 973 -23.44 -3.10 -16.31
CA GLY A 973 -23.77 -2.39 -15.08
C GLY A 973 -23.08 -1.04 -14.92
N LEU A 974 -23.75 -0.11 -14.24
CA LEU A 974 -23.32 1.28 -14.06
C LEU A 974 -21.92 1.46 -13.46
N TYR A 975 -21.51 0.59 -12.55
CA TYR A 975 -20.21 0.64 -11.86
C TYR A 975 -19.84 -0.74 -11.27
N LYS A 976 -18.57 -0.96 -10.93
CA LYS A 976 -18.08 -2.05 -10.07
C LYS A 976 -18.06 -1.62 -8.59
N ILE A 977 -18.01 -2.58 -7.66
CA ILE A 977 -17.93 -2.26 -6.23
C ILE A 977 -16.52 -1.76 -5.87
N LEU A 978 -15.48 -2.41 -6.41
CA LEU A 978 -14.10 -1.99 -6.22
C LEU A 978 -13.65 -1.06 -7.34
N PRO A 979 -12.71 -0.13 -7.05
CA PRO A 979 -12.04 0.63 -8.09
C PRO A 979 -11.26 -0.34 -9.01
N VAL A 980 -11.17 0.02 -10.29
CA VAL A 980 -10.53 -0.77 -11.34
C VAL A 980 -9.11 -1.22 -10.96
N THR A 981 -8.38 -0.38 -10.21
CA THR A 981 -7.05 -0.68 -9.68
C THR A 981 -7.01 -1.96 -8.83
N LEU A 982 -8.03 -2.22 -8.01
CA LEU A 982 -8.09 -3.40 -7.15
C LEU A 982 -8.83 -4.56 -7.80
N ASP A 983 -9.80 -4.27 -8.66
CA ASP A 983 -10.53 -5.32 -9.39
C ASP A 983 -9.57 -6.11 -10.28
N PHE A 984 -8.73 -5.40 -11.05
CA PHE A 984 -7.72 -6.05 -11.87
C PHE A 984 -6.56 -6.62 -11.06
N ALA A 985 -6.06 -5.93 -10.03
CA ALA A 985 -5.01 -6.51 -9.18
C ALA A 985 -5.46 -7.86 -8.56
N LYS A 986 -6.75 -8.03 -8.25
CA LYS A 986 -7.32 -9.32 -7.85
C LYS A 986 -7.47 -10.33 -8.99
N ALA A 987 -7.75 -9.90 -10.21
CA ALA A 987 -7.78 -10.79 -11.37
C ALA A 987 -6.37 -11.33 -11.67
N LEU A 988 -5.37 -10.44 -11.67
CA LEU A 988 -3.97 -10.78 -11.87
C LEU A 988 -3.45 -11.76 -10.81
N SER A 989 -3.82 -11.59 -9.54
CA SER A 989 -3.37 -12.51 -8.49
C SER A 989 -3.92 -13.93 -8.66
N ARG A 990 -5.06 -14.11 -9.36
CA ARG A 990 -5.55 -15.46 -9.73
C ARG A 990 -4.74 -16.04 -10.88
N VAL A 991 -4.51 -15.25 -11.93
CA VAL A 991 -3.75 -15.66 -13.11
C VAL A 991 -2.28 -15.97 -12.76
N ALA A 992 -1.68 -15.21 -11.83
CA ALA A 992 -0.32 -15.39 -11.36
C ALA A 992 -0.06 -16.72 -10.63
N LYS A 993 -1.11 -17.50 -10.30
CA LYS A 993 -0.98 -18.84 -9.72
C LYS A 993 -0.72 -19.94 -10.76
N GLN A 994 -1.01 -19.70 -12.04
CA GLN A 994 -0.82 -20.69 -13.09
C GLN A 994 0.69 -20.91 -13.35
N ASP A 995 1.08 -22.12 -13.75
CA ASP A 995 2.50 -22.45 -13.97
C ASP A 995 3.12 -21.72 -15.16
N LEU A 996 2.30 -21.38 -16.15
CA LEU A 996 2.64 -20.71 -17.41
C LEU A 996 3.09 -19.23 -17.24
N VAL A 997 3.02 -18.68 -16.03
CA VAL A 997 3.37 -17.28 -15.77
C VAL A 997 4.85 -17.03 -16.05
N VAL A 998 5.12 -16.10 -16.97
CA VAL A 998 6.46 -15.55 -17.20
C VAL A 998 6.61 -14.30 -16.32
N TYR A 999 7.59 -14.36 -15.42
CA TYR A 999 7.89 -13.27 -14.51
C TYR A 999 8.74 -12.18 -15.15
N ASP A 1000 8.71 -10.98 -14.56
CA ASP A 1000 9.49 -9.82 -15.02
C ASP A 1000 9.21 -9.40 -16.47
N ARG A 1001 8.09 -9.87 -17.05
CA ARG A 1001 7.57 -9.48 -18.35
C ARG A 1001 6.45 -8.46 -18.18
N GLN A 1002 6.47 -7.43 -19.02
CA GLN A 1002 5.39 -6.47 -19.20
C GLN A 1002 4.31 -7.07 -20.10
N TYR A 1003 3.05 -6.89 -19.72
CA TYR A 1003 1.93 -7.28 -20.55
C TYR A 1003 0.94 -6.14 -20.68
N ASP A 1004 0.50 -5.91 -21.91
CA ASP A 1004 -0.66 -5.07 -22.19
C ASP A 1004 -1.88 -5.60 -21.42
N PHE A 1005 -2.52 -4.71 -20.68
CA PHE A 1005 -3.65 -5.06 -19.83
C PHE A 1005 -4.82 -5.68 -20.61
N ARG A 1006 -4.96 -5.38 -21.92
CA ARG A 1006 -6.05 -5.88 -22.76
C ARG A 1006 -6.09 -7.40 -22.85
N TYR A 1007 -4.96 -8.08 -22.67
CA TYR A 1007 -4.91 -9.53 -22.65
C TYR A 1007 -5.59 -10.15 -21.42
N PHE A 1008 -5.76 -9.38 -20.34
CA PHE A 1008 -6.29 -9.83 -19.05
C PHE A 1008 -7.63 -9.19 -18.70
N MET A 1009 -8.21 -8.41 -19.63
CA MET A 1009 -9.59 -7.95 -19.52
C MET A 1009 -10.54 -9.13 -19.51
#